data_AF-A0A1B9EZ29-F1
#
_entry.id   AF-A0A1B9EZ29-F1
#
_cell.length_a   1.000
_cell.length_b   1.000
_cell.length_c   1.000
_cell.angle_alpha   90.00
_cell.angle_beta   90.00
_cell.angle_gamma   90.00
#
_symmetry.space_group_name_H-M   'P 1'
#
loop_
_entity.id
_entity.type
_entity.pdbx_description
1 polymer ?
#
loop_
_entity_poly.entity_id
_entity_poly.type
_entity_poly.pdbx_seq_one_letter_code
_entity_poly.pdbx_strand_id
1 'polypeptide(L)'
;MLSDRGERNGPGAPDGGASGGSGGRGRPGVPGGAGGSGGAGGPGRAGGSGAPDGTGGADGSGGSGETGSASGAGGRPRVLLTRVGRALSPRGALALQSVDGAVSFALRAALAMAVPALPLALAGRADLAVYTMLGSFITTFGRDLPYVQRARVLSVVAVAMTACVGCGSALAVWAQPRDGGAGAAVTVAAMALVAAAAKFACDAARLRGLGAVLLLFAFAVAAYGSTDPSDIPVQTALAATGAAVAWLLAVLGWFVHPDRPQRLAVAAALRELADLWEAAGTGGGRGLVRHRATAAVLQAYRTLGVQPPTGAERDGRGDTCLRLTDLAWALLIGAARRAPDDPHGPARGLRRQAGILVGRRRRLPRMLPELAALSRTVTAESAAPAPDGPDPAAPAGPRAAEARASELVTGRGHGSAVRTAVLTVPALRMFLGTGLAGAAALPLGLGHGYWAAISAAAVLHSVNVRTAAQRAAQRTLGTMAGLLLALGILAARPEPVVLVVVIVVMEFLLEYVVARNYGLGVVFLTPLALLLTDLAAPSPAGDLVQDRALSSLVGVGIALVCALLVVHDRAAVRARRALAACRAASGRAERALAEDSVASFPAAQEELAAAVVELRAADDAAAGELWPAEIDPTELAAAERRAYLLLERFARPG
;
A
#
# COMPACT_ATOMS: atom_id res chain seq x y z
N MET A 1 -6.41 53.09 36.36
CA MET A 1 -5.29 53.86 35.78
C MET A 1 -5.16 53.36 34.35
N LEU A 2 -5.47 54.11 33.27
CA LEU A 2 -5.22 55.55 32.95
C LEU A 2 -3.72 55.88 33.06
N SER A 3 -3.06 56.54 32.11
CA SER A 3 -3.47 57.23 30.85
C SER A 3 -2.24 57.34 29.92
N ASP A 4 -2.26 57.67 28.62
CA ASP A 4 -3.28 57.90 27.57
C ASP A 4 -2.56 57.67 26.18
N ARG A 5 -3.14 57.56 24.95
CA ARG A 5 -4.18 58.27 24.16
C ARG A 5 -3.67 59.53 23.41
N GLY A 6 -4.16 59.70 22.18
CA GLY A 6 -3.72 60.67 21.16
C GLY A 6 -4.01 60.06 19.77
N GLU A 7 -5.21 60.20 19.19
CA GLU A 7 -5.73 61.38 18.46
C GLU A 7 -5.06 61.64 17.10
N ARG A 8 -5.73 62.10 16.03
CA ARG A 8 -7.12 61.95 15.49
C ARG A 8 -7.17 62.76 14.17
N ASN A 9 -8.29 62.68 13.43
CA ASN A 9 -8.62 63.47 12.21
C ASN A 9 -7.87 63.05 10.91
N GLY A 10 -8.48 63.12 9.72
CA GLY A 10 -9.86 63.47 9.37
C GLY A 10 -10.22 63.03 7.91
N PRO A 11 -11.51 62.94 7.54
CA PRO A 11 -11.96 62.34 6.27
C PRO A 11 -12.26 63.35 5.15
N GLY A 12 -12.44 62.87 3.90
CA GLY A 12 -12.92 63.69 2.78
C GLY A 12 -13.48 62.87 1.60
N ALA A 13 -14.72 63.19 1.21
CA ALA A 13 -15.50 62.78 0.01
C ALA A 13 -16.75 63.70 -0.06
N PRO A 14 -17.57 63.72 -1.14
CA PRO A 14 -17.48 63.10 -2.47
C PRO A 14 -17.56 64.17 -3.62
N ASP A 15 -17.83 63.78 -4.88
CA ASP A 15 -18.95 64.30 -5.73
C ASP A 15 -18.78 64.12 -7.28
N GLY A 16 -19.91 64.01 -7.99
CA GLY A 16 -20.08 64.12 -9.46
C GLY A 16 -19.59 62.92 -10.32
N GLY A 17 -20.13 62.61 -11.50
CA GLY A 17 -21.31 63.10 -12.27
C GLY A 17 -21.23 62.54 -13.71
N ALA A 18 -22.09 61.59 -14.13
CA ALA A 18 -23.37 61.78 -14.83
C ALA A 18 -23.30 61.86 -16.39
N SER A 19 -24.18 61.09 -17.08
CA SER A 19 -24.39 61.03 -18.56
C SER A 19 -23.26 60.45 -19.44
N GLY A 20 -23.48 59.94 -20.66
CA GLY A 20 -24.74 59.62 -21.39
C GLY A 20 -24.50 59.14 -22.85
N GLY A 21 -25.49 58.47 -23.47
CA GLY A 21 -25.48 57.98 -24.86
C GLY A 21 -24.87 56.57 -25.05
N SER A 22 -25.45 55.53 -25.69
CA SER A 22 -26.58 55.29 -26.64
C SER A 22 -26.24 55.29 -28.16
N GLY A 23 -26.60 54.20 -28.87
CA GLY A 23 -26.64 54.12 -30.35
C GLY A 23 -26.08 52.83 -31.00
N GLY A 24 -26.77 52.30 -32.04
CA GLY A 24 -26.27 51.27 -33.00
C GLY A 24 -26.27 49.81 -32.51
N ARG A 25 -27.31 48.97 -32.68
CA ARG A 25 -27.83 48.31 -33.92
C ARG A 25 -26.78 47.58 -34.78
N GLY A 26 -26.91 46.24 -34.90
CA GLY A 26 -26.15 45.41 -35.85
C GLY A 26 -26.37 43.88 -35.73
N ARG A 27 -27.24 43.30 -36.57
CA ARG A 27 -27.48 41.85 -36.78
C ARG A 27 -28.26 41.68 -38.10
N PRO A 28 -28.23 40.51 -38.79
CA PRO A 28 -27.27 39.39 -38.77
C PRO A 28 -26.66 39.12 -40.18
N GLY A 29 -25.90 38.03 -40.38
CA GLY A 29 -25.40 37.65 -41.71
C GLY A 29 -24.89 36.19 -41.84
N VAL A 30 -25.54 35.40 -42.70
CA VAL A 30 -25.39 33.96 -43.08
C VAL A 30 -26.17 33.80 -44.42
N PRO A 31 -25.87 32.91 -45.42
CA PRO A 31 -24.97 31.74 -45.49
C PRO A 31 -24.01 31.67 -46.73
N GLY A 32 -23.29 30.54 -46.88
CA GLY A 32 -22.76 30.00 -48.15
C GLY A 32 -21.24 30.15 -48.38
N GLY A 33 -20.55 29.27 -49.12
CA GLY A 33 -20.95 27.95 -49.66
C GLY A 33 -20.00 27.39 -50.76
N ALA A 34 -19.94 26.04 -50.87
CA ALA A 34 -19.43 25.21 -51.99
C ALA A 34 -17.90 25.14 -52.32
N GLY A 35 -17.48 23.94 -52.78
CA GLY A 35 -16.27 23.66 -53.59
C GLY A 35 -14.94 23.43 -52.84
N GLY A 36 -14.12 22.39 -53.12
CA GLY A 36 -14.31 21.22 -54.00
C GLY A 36 -13.06 20.31 -54.10
N SER A 37 -13.25 19.06 -54.55
CA SER A 37 -12.32 18.08 -55.21
C SER A 37 -10.81 18.37 -55.30
N GLY A 38 -9.87 17.42 -55.18
CA GLY A 38 -9.88 15.93 -55.14
C GLY A 38 -8.41 15.43 -55.02
N GLY A 39 -7.99 14.19 -55.33
CA GLY A 39 -8.66 12.96 -55.80
C GLY A 39 -7.61 11.92 -56.30
N ALA A 40 -8.00 10.64 -56.42
CA ALA A 40 -7.21 9.47 -56.88
C ALA A 40 -6.02 9.01 -55.98
N GLY A 41 -5.67 7.70 -55.92
CA GLY A 41 -6.29 6.53 -56.57
C GLY A 41 -5.83 5.17 -56.00
N GLY A 42 -6.54 4.09 -56.37
CA GLY A 42 -6.16 2.67 -56.12
C GLY A 42 -5.26 2.10 -57.24
N PRO A 43 -5.34 0.80 -57.64
CA PRO A 43 -6.28 -0.30 -57.29
C PRO A 43 -5.54 -1.55 -56.72
N GLY A 44 -6.08 -2.79 -56.54
CA GLY A 44 -7.42 -3.39 -56.70
C GLY A 44 -7.39 -4.94 -56.68
N ARG A 45 -8.52 -5.60 -57.04
CA ARG A 45 -8.86 -7.07 -57.00
C ARG A 45 -9.10 -7.64 -55.58
N ALA A 46 -10.16 -8.39 -55.21
CA ALA A 46 -11.10 -9.36 -55.85
C ALA A 46 -10.69 -10.85 -55.66
N GLY A 47 -11.60 -11.81 -55.38
CA GLY A 47 -13.04 -11.73 -55.07
C GLY A 47 -13.76 -13.12 -55.04
N GLY A 48 -14.99 -13.20 -54.51
CA GLY A 48 -15.82 -14.44 -54.43
C GLY A 48 -15.51 -15.38 -53.26
N SER A 49 -16.34 -16.37 -52.90
CA SER A 49 -17.72 -16.72 -53.31
C SER A 49 -18.33 -17.78 -52.36
N GLY A 50 -19.66 -17.79 -52.18
CA GLY A 50 -20.42 -19.02 -51.82
C GLY A 50 -20.85 -19.22 -50.35
N ALA A 51 -22.17 -19.20 -50.13
CA ALA A 51 -22.88 -20.04 -49.15
C ALA A 51 -23.74 -21.07 -49.92
N PRO A 52 -24.31 -22.10 -49.27
CA PRO A 52 -25.72 -21.98 -48.88
C PRO A 52 -26.12 -22.74 -47.57
N ASP A 53 -27.39 -22.59 -47.20
CA ASP A 53 -28.36 -23.53 -46.58
C ASP A 53 -27.88 -24.85 -45.89
N GLY A 54 -28.55 -25.37 -44.86
CA GLY A 54 -29.83 -25.02 -44.23
C GLY A 54 -30.42 -26.23 -43.47
N THR A 55 -31.63 -26.09 -42.87
CA THR A 55 -32.36 -27.10 -42.04
C THR A 55 -31.71 -27.45 -40.68
N GLY A 56 -32.46 -27.81 -39.62
CA GLY A 56 -33.91 -27.69 -39.40
C GLY A 56 -34.43 -28.45 -38.16
N GLY A 57 -35.17 -27.76 -37.27
CA GLY A 57 -36.01 -28.33 -36.19
C GLY A 57 -35.31 -29.12 -35.06
N ALA A 58 -36.01 -29.64 -34.05
CA ALA A 58 -37.25 -29.19 -33.37
C ALA A 58 -37.45 -30.01 -32.08
N ASP A 59 -37.95 -29.37 -31.01
CA ASP A 59 -38.58 -29.93 -29.78
C ASP A 59 -37.87 -31.04 -28.97
N GLY A 60 -38.33 -31.28 -27.73
CA GLY A 60 -37.83 -32.36 -26.87
C GLY A 60 -37.84 -32.07 -25.36
N SER A 61 -39.00 -32.14 -24.71
CA SER A 61 -39.16 -31.87 -23.27
C SER A 61 -39.16 -33.12 -22.38
N GLY A 62 -38.46 -33.06 -21.24
CA GLY A 62 -38.74 -33.90 -20.06
C GLY A 62 -37.94 -35.20 -19.93
N GLY A 63 -37.97 -35.77 -18.71
CA GLY A 63 -37.31 -37.04 -18.36
C GLY A 63 -36.59 -36.99 -17.02
N SER A 64 -37.11 -37.70 -16.01
CA SER A 64 -36.55 -37.80 -14.66
C SER A 64 -36.05 -39.22 -14.36
N GLY A 65 -35.00 -39.35 -13.54
CA GLY A 65 -34.40 -40.63 -13.13
C GLY A 65 -33.07 -40.93 -13.85
N GLU A 66 -32.16 -41.74 -13.29
CA GLU A 66 -32.17 -42.35 -11.96
C GLU A 66 -30.73 -42.68 -11.45
N THR A 67 -30.66 -43.11 -10.20
CA THR A 67 -29.58 -43.86 -9.51
C THR A 67 -28.18 -44.01 -10.15
N GLY A 68 -27.23 -43.26 -9.58
CA GLY A 68 -25.93 -43.72 -9.06
C GLY A 68 -25.08 -44.79 -9.77
N SER A 69 -23.85 -44.41 -10.16
CA SER A 69 -22.70 -45.31 -10.20
C SER A 69 -21.42 -44.59 -9.75
N ALA A 70 -20.53 -45.30 -9.05
CA ALA A 70 -19.32 -44.74 -8.45
C ALA A 70 -18.08 -44.97 -9.33
N SER A 71 -17.52 -43.89 -9.90
CA SER A 71 -16.17 -43.88 -10.47
C SER A 71 -15.59 -42.46 -10.45
N GLY A 72 -14.27 -42.32 -10.27
CA GLY A 72 -13.61 -41.01 -10.27
C GLY A 72 -12.54 -40.77 -9.19
N ALA A 73 -12.22 -41.77 -8.36
CA ALA A 73 -11.16 -41.70 -7.34
C ALA A 73 -9.72 -41.70 -7.95
N GLY A 74 -9.41 -40.73 -8.81
CA GLY A 74 -8.12 -40.60 -9.49
C GLY A 74 -7.73 -39.18 -9.96
N GLY A 75 -8.64 -38.22 -10.01
CA GLY A 75 -8.37 -36.88 -10.58
C GLY A 75 -7.51 -35.93 -9.73
N ARG A 76 -7.35 -36.21 -8.42
CA ARG A 76 -6.85 -35.24 -7.43
C ARG A 76 -5.45 -34.62 -7.72
N PRO A 77 -4.39 -35.35 -8.13
CA PRO A 77 -3.08 -34.72 -8.37
C PRO A 77 -3.03 -33.84 -9.64
N ARG A 78 -3.71 -34.23 -10.73
CA ARG A 78 -3.69 -33.49 -12.00
C ARG A 78 -4.47 -32.17 -11.93
N VAL A 79 -5.56 -32.11 -11.16
CA VAL A 79 -6.32 -30.86 -10.94
C VAL A 79 -5.52 -29.86 -10.09
N LEU A 80 -4.72 -30.34 -9.13
CA LEU A 80 -3.84 -29.47 -8.34
C LEU A 80 -2.73 -28.85 -9.22
N LEU A 81 -2.02 -29.68 -10.00
CA LEU A 81 -0.95 -29.24 -10.90
C LEU A 81 -1.44 -28.25 -11.97
N THR A 82 -2.61 -28.47 -12.56
CA THR A 82 -3.17 -27.54 -13.56
C THR A 82 -3.69 -26.23 -12.96
N ARG A 83 -4.13 -26.22 -11.68
CA ARG A 83 -4.41 -24.98 -10.94
C ARG A 83 -3.13 -24.22 -10.59
N VAL A 84 -2.04 -24.91 -10.21
CA VAL A 84 -0.71 -24.30 -10.01
C VAL A 84 -0.19 -23.69 -11.31
N GLY A 85 -0.28 -24.40 -12.43
CA GLY A 85 0.13 -23.89 -13.75
C GLY A 85 -0.60 -22.61 -14.17
N ARG A 86 -1.92 -22.51 -13.93
CA ARG A 86 -2.67 -21.24 -14.17
C ARG A 86 -2.32 -20.14 -13.16
N ALA A 87 -2.05 -20.48 -11.90
CA ALA A 87 -1.63 -19.51 -10.89
C ALA A 87 -0.24 -18.90 -11.15
N LEU A 88 0.62 -19.61 -11.89
CA LEU A 88 1.97 -19.17 -12.28
C LEU A 88 2.03 -18.38 -13.60
N SER A 89 0.90 -17.97 -14.18
CA SER A 89 0.92 -17.30 -15.50
C SER A 89 1.72 -15.98 -15.47
N PRO A 90 2.81 -15.84 -16.26
CA PRO A 90 3.79 -14.76 -16.06
C PRO A 90 3.29 -13.38 -16.47
N ARG A 91 2.23 -13.31 -17.30
CA ARG A 91 1.68 -12.06 -17.85
C ARG A 91 1.16 -11.09 -16.78
N GLY A 92 0.72 -11.58 -15.62
CA GLY A 92 0.38 -10.73 -14.47
C GLY A 92 1.56 -10.46 -13.51
N ALA A 93 2.57 -11.33 -13.49
CA ALA A 93 3.65 -11.30 -12.50
C ALA A 93 4.73 -10.24 -12.77
N LEU A 94 4.81 -9.72 -14.01
CA LEU A 94 5.78 -8.71 -14.46
C LEU A 94 5.16 -7.33 -14.74
N ALA A 95 3.86 -7.14 -14.48
CA ALA A 95 3.22 -5.83 -14.63
C ALA A 95 3.88 -4.80 -13.70
N LEU A 96 4.32 -3.66 -14.27
CA LEU A 96 4.91 -2.55 -13.54
C LEU A 96 3.82 -1.60 -13.06
N GLN A 97 3.63 -1.47 -11.74
CA GLN A 97 2.68 -0.51 -11.18
C GLN A 97 3.21 0.93 -11.28
N SER A 98 2.36 1.87 -11.71
CA SER A 98 2.70 3.28 -11.82
C SER A 98 2.63 3.99 -10.45
N VAL A 99 3.73 3.95 -9.69
CA VAL A 99 3.81 4.60 -8.38
C VAL A 99 4.32 6.04 -8.50
N ASP A 100 3.45 7.00 -8.18
CA ASP A 100 3.77 8.42 -8.15
C ASP A 100 4.91 8.73 -7.17
N GLY A 101 5.88 9.55 -7.60
CA GLY A 101 6.95 10.01 -6.74
C GLY A 101 8.05 8.98 -6.42
N ALA A 102 7.99 7.74 -6.92
CA ALA A 102 8.97 6.68 -6.64
C ALA A 102 10.44 7.12 -6.80
N VAL A 103 10.78 7.85 -7.88
CA VAL A 103 12.14 8.42 -8.10
C VAL A 103 12.61 9.29 -6.94
N SER A 104 11.73 10.13 -6.38
CA SER A 104 12.07 11.00 -5.25
C SER A 104 12.16 10.27 -3.91
N PHE A 105 11.60 9.05 -3.82
CA PHE A 105 11.77 8.18 -2.67
C PHE A 105 13.11 7.43 -2.77
N ALA A 106 13.38 6.82 -3.92
CA ALA A 106 14.61 6.10 -4.21
C ALA A 106 15.86 7.00 -4.09
N LEU A 107 15.82 8.22 -4.67
CA LEU A 107 16.92 9.19 -4.55
C LEU A 107 17.18 9.57 -3.08
N ARG A 108 16.14 9.66 -2.26
CA ARG A 108 16.26 9.96 -0.82
C ARG A 108 16.84 8.78 -0.04
N ALA A 109 16.59 7.54 -0.45
CA ALA A 109 17.20 6.35 0.13
C ALA A 109 18.69 6.28 -0.22
N ALA A 110 19.02 6.41 -1.50
CA ALA A 110 20.41 6.47 -1.97
C ALA A 110 21.22 7.59 -1.30
N LEU A 111 20.66 8.80 -1.16
CA LEU A 111 21.31 9.90 -0.43
C LEU A 111 21.48 9.62 1.06
N ALA A 112 20.50 8.97 1.71
CA ALA A 112 20.59 8.61 3.11
C ALA A 112 21.66 7.54 3.39
N MET A 113 21.91 6.66 2.43
CA MET A 113 22.97 5.67 2.47
C MET A 113 24.33 6.28 2.12
N ALA A 114 24.41 7.14 1.09
CA ALA A 114 25.66 7.71 0.59
C ALA A 114 26.29 8.74 1.54
N VAL A 115 25.49 9.63 2.13
CA VAL A 115 25.99 10.75 2.97
C VAL A 115 26.88 10.29 4.13
N PRO A 116 26.53 9.27 4.93
CA PRO A 116 27.42 8.76 5.98
C PRO A 116 28.44 7.74 5.48
N ALA A 117 28.13 6.94 4.45
CA ALA A 117 28.98 5.83 4.03
C ALA A 117 30.16 6.25 3.14
N LEU A 118 29.95 7.19 2.22
CA LEU A 118 30.98 7.59 1.25
C LEU A 118 32.19 8.31 1.91
N PRO A 119 32.02 9.18 2.92
CA PRO A 119 33.17 9.76 3.65
C PRO A 119 34.01 8.70 4.37
N LEU A 120 33.39 7.65 4.92
CA LEU A 120 34.10 6.54 5.56
C LEU A 120 34.91 5.73 4.53
N ALA A 121 34.33 5.45 3.38
CA ALA A 121 35.02 4.79 2.27
C ALA A 121 36.23 5.61 1.78
N LEU A 122 36.04 6.92 1.57
CA LEU A 122 37.11 7.85 1.18
C LEU A 122 38.21 8.01 2.24
N ALA A 123 37.89 7.78 3.52
CA ALA A 123 38.85 7.72 4.62
C ALA A 123 39.55 6.34 4.77
N GLY A 124 39.37 5.43 3.80
CA GLY A 124 39.92 4.07 3.86
C GLY A 124 39.21 3.13 4.85
N ARG A 125 38.10 3.57 5.46
CA ARG A 125 37.29 2.81 6.42
C ARG A 125 35.99 2.32 5.82
N ALA A 126 36.11 1.67 4.67
CA ALA A 126 34.98 1.12 3.92
C ALA A 126 34.30 -0.06 4.68
N ASP A 127 35.06 -0.75 5.53
CA ASP A 127 34.59 -1.73 6.53
C ASP A 127 33.51 -1.13 7.46
N LEU A 128 33.76 0.08 7.97
CA LEU A 128 32.83 0.80 8.85
C LEU A 128 31.62 1.37 8.11
N ALA A 129 31.75 1.60 6.79
CA ALA A 129 30.68 2.16 5.98
C ALA A 129 29.41 1.28 5.99
N VAL A 130 29.57 -0.05 6.00
CA VAL A 130 28.46 -1.03 6.04
C VAL A 130 27.49 -0.75 7.18
N TYR A 131 27.97 -0.46 8.38
CA TYR A 131 27.11 -0.23 9.54
C TYR A 131 26.24 1.02 9.38
N THR A 132 26.76 2.07 8.73
CA THR A 132 25.95 3.25 8.37
C THR A 132 24.90 2.93 7.30
N MET A 133 25.23 2.06 6.35
CA MET A 133 24.30 1.59 5.31
C MET A 133 23.16 0.76 5.92
N LEU A 134 23.47 -0.15 6.84
CA LEU A 134 22.48 -0.91 7.62
C LEU A 134 21.53 0.03 8.38
N GLY A 135 22.06 1.04 9.04
CA GLY A 135 21.27 2.09 9.71
C GLY A 135 20.36 2.86 8.75
N SER A 136 20.81 3.09 7.51
CA SER A 136 20.04 3.86 6.53
C SER A 136 18.74 3.17 6.07
N PHE A 137 18.65 1.83 6.12
CA PHE A 137 17.50 1.02 5.68
C PHE A 137 16.16 1.31 6.39
N ILE A 138 16.14 2.18 7.42
CA ILE A 138 14.87 2.75 7.89
C ILE A 138 14.16 3.53 6.77
N THR A 139 14.87 3.93 5.70
CA THR A 139 14.36 4.65 4.54
C THR A 139 13.11 4.05 3.92
N THR A 140 13.05 2.72 3.86
CA THR A 140 11.96 1.90 3.28
C THR A 140 10.64 2.00 4.02
N PHE A 141 10.67 2.38 5.30
CA PHE A 141 9.49 2.38 6.16
C PHE A 141 8.65 3.66 5.98
N GLY A 142 7.33 3.50 6.16
CA GLY A 142 6.39 4.64 6.25
C GLY A 142 6.27 5.49 4.98
N ARG A 143 6.48 4.90 3.78
CA ARG A 143 6.37 5.58 2.48
C ARG A 143 5.08 6.37 2.30
N ASP A 144 3.97 5.79 2.74
CA ASP A 144 2.61 6.30 2.50
C ASP A 144 2.01 7.03 3.72
N LEU A 145 2.84 7.38 4.72
CA LEU A 145 2.40 8.00 5.98
C LEU A 145 2.54 9.54 5.98
N PRO A 146 1.62 10.28 6.63
CA PRO A 146 1.78 11.71 6.90
C PRO A 146 3.09 12.02 7.64
N TYR A 147 3.73 13.15 7.37
CA TYR A 147 5.08 13.47 7.89
C TYR A 147 5.23 13.31 9.42
N VAL A 148 4.25 13.73 10.22
CA VAL A 148 4.29 13.60 11.69
C VAL A 148 4.24 12.14 12.14
N GLN A 149 3.34 11.33 11.56
CA GLN A 149 3.26 9.90 11.87
C GLN A 149 4.50 9.16 11.36
N ARG A 150 4.98 9.52 10.18
CA ARG A 150 6.20 9.00 9.57
C ARG A 150 7.43 9.28 10.42
N ALA A 151 7.58 10.49 10.96
CA ALA A 151 8.69 10.84 11.85
C ALA A 151 8.70 9.98 13.12
N ARG A 152 7.52 9.75 13.74
CA ARG A 152 7.38 8.88 14.93
C ARG A 152 7.63 7.40 14.62
N VAL A 153 7.14 6.91 13.47
CA VAL A 153 7.42 5.53 13.01
C VAL A 153 8.91 5.36 12.74
N LEU A 154 9.53 6.30 12.03
CA LEU A 154 10.96 6.22 11.69
C LEU A 154 11.87 6.38 12.89
N SER A 155 11.50 7.12 13.95
CA SER A 155 12.32 7.16 15.18
C SER A 155 12.27 5.83 15.95
N VAL A 156 11.09 5.19 16.04
CA VAL A 156 10.98 3.83 16.63
C VAL A 156 11.76 2.81 15.80
N VAL A 157 11.66 2.87 14.47
CA VAL A 157 12.41 1.99 13.57
C VAL A 157 13.92 2.29 13.59
N ALA A 158 14.34 3.54 13.78
CA ALA A 158 15.76 3.90 13.98
C ALA A 158 16.35 3.27 15.23
N VAL A 159 15.64 3.36 16.37
CA VAL A 159 16.04 2.69 17.61
C VAL A 159 16.07 1.18 17.42
N ALA A 160 15.05 0.58 16.78
CA ALA A 160 15.01 -0.85 16.51
C ALA A 160 16.15 -1.33 15.59
N MET A 161 16.48 -0.58 14.53
CA MET A 161 17.57 -0.90 13.60
C MET A 161 18.94 -0.78 14.28
N THR A 162 19.13 0.28 15.07
CA THR A 162 20.36 0.49 15.86
C THR A 162 20.54 -0.62 16.89
N ALA A 163 19.48 -1.01 17.58
CA ALA A 163 19.50 -2.15 18.52
C ALA A 163 19.73 -3.49 17.80
N CYS A 164 19.19 -3.69 16.60
CA CYS A 164 19.49 -4.89 15.79
C CYS A 164 20.98 -4.98 15.45
N VAL A 165 21.63 -3.88 15.07
CA VAL A 165 23.09 -3.88 14.85
C VAL A 165 23.82 -4.13 16.16
N GLY A 166 23.60 -3.34 17.22
CA GLY A 166 24.35 -3.45 18.46
C GLY A 166 24.19 -4.80 19.18
N CYS A 167 22.98 -5.36 19.22
CA CYS A 167 22.75 -6.71 19.75
C CYS A 167 23.33 -7.79 18.84
N GLY A 168 23.39 -7.59 17.53
CA GLY A 168 24.09 -8.48 16.61
C GLY A 168 25.60 -8.47 16.86
N SER A 169 26.23 -7.29 16.89
CA SER A 169 27.66 -7.11 17.18
C SER A 169 28.06 -7.72 18.53
N ALA A 170 27.28 -7.52 19.58
CA ALA A 170 27.51 -8.14 20.88
C ALA A 170 27.34 -9.67 20.86
N LEU A 171 26.39 -10.18 20.07
CA LEU A 171 26.18 -11.61 19.89
C LEU A 171 27.30 -12.27 19.07
N ALA A 172 27.90 -11.57 18.10
CA ALA A 172 29.06 -12.07 17.36
C ALA A 172 30.24 -12.36 18.31
N VAL A 173 30.52 -11.41 19.22
CA VAL A 173 31.56 -11.54 20.26
C VAL A 173 31.24 -12.66 21.25
N TRP A 174 30.01 -12.73 21.78
CA TRP A 174 29.68 -13.67 22.85
C TRP A 174 29.39 -15.10 22.37
N ALA A 175 28.81 -15.28 21.18
CA ALA A 175 28.45 -16.61 20.66
C ALA A 175 29.48 -17.18 19.66
N GLN A 176 30.44 -16.38 19.16
CA GLN A 176 31.50 -16.80 18.24
C GLN A 176 31.01 -17.77 17.12
N PRO A 177 29.98 -17.41 16.32
CA PRO A 177 29.27 -18.37 15.46
C PRO A 177 30.10 -18.99 14.32
N ARG A 178 31.33 -18.49 14.06
CA ARG A 178 32.28 -19.10 13.12
C ARG A 178 32.90 -20.39 13.65
N ASP A 179 33.02 -20.51 14.97
CA ASP A 179 33.71 -21.64 15.63
C ASP A 179 32.80 -22.88 15.73
N GLY A 180 31.54 -22.75 15.29
CA GLY A 180 30.57 -23.84 15.14
C GLY A 180 29.84 -24.20 16.44
N GLY A 181 29.38 -25.46 16.51
CA GLY A 181 28.74 -26.03 17.69
C GLY A 181 27.58 -25.21 18.26
N ALA A 182 27.60 -25.01 19.58
CA ALA A 182 26.54 -24.32 20.32
C ALA A 182 26.39 -22.84 19.93
N GLY A 183 27.48 -22.15 19.60
CA GLY A 183 27.48 -20.75 19.22
C GLY A 183 26.59 -20.48 18.00
N ALA A 184 26.79 -21.27 16.94
CA ALA A 184 26.00 -21.20 15.72
C ALA A 184 24.52 -21.60 15.94
N ALA A 185 24.22 -22.48 16.90
CA ALA A 185 22.83 -22.80 17.26
C ALA A 185 22.14 -21.62 17.97
N VAL A 186 22.85 -20.92 18.87
CA VAL A 186 22.29 -19.75 19.58
C VAL A 186 22.10 -18.56 18.64
N THR A 187 23.00 -18.31 17.67
CA THR A 187 22.77 -17.25 16.68
C THR A 187 21.61 -17.55 15.75
N VAL A 188 21.39 -18.81 15.35
CA VAL A 188 20.17 -19.24 14.63
C VAL A 188 18.91 -19.01 15.47
N ALA A 189 18.94 -19.32 16.78
CA ALA A 189 17.80 -19.05 17.67
C ALA A 189 17.52 -17.54 17.83
N ALA A 190 18.56 -16.72 18.01
CA ALA A 190 18.44 -15.27 18.10
C ALA A 190 17.91 -14.65 16.80
N MET A 191 18.42 -15.10 15.64
CA MET A 191 17.89 -14.75 14.32
C MET A 191 16.39 -15.04 14.20
N ALA A 192 15.94 -16.21 14.67
CA ALA A 192 14.53 -16.58 14.65
C ALA A 192 13.66 -15.68 15.55
N LEU A 193 14.15 -15.35 16.75
CA LEU A 193 13.50 -14.41 17.67
C LEU A 193 13.39 -13.00 17.06
N VAL A 194 14.48 -12.47 16.48
CA VAL A 194 14.49 -11.16 15.82
C VAL A 194 13.56 -11.14 14.62
N ALA A 195 13.54 -12.19 13.80
CA ALA A 195 12.63 -12.31 12.66
C ALA A 195 11.16 -12.26 13.11
N ALA A 196 10.82 -13.00 14.17
CA ALA A 196 9.49 -13.03 14.76
C ALA A 196 9.08 -11.69 15.37
N ALA A 197 9.94 -11.07 16.16
CA ALA A 197 9.70 -9.77 16.78
C ALA A 197 9.54 -8.66 15.73
N ALA A 198 10.42 -8.61 14.73
CA ALA A 198 10.34 -7.64 13.63
C ALA A 198 9.05 -7.84 12.79
N LYS A 199 8.65 -9.09 12.53
CA LYS A 199 7.39 -9.41 11.84
C LYS A 199 6.17 -8.99 12.67
N PHE A 200 6.14 -9.33 13.96
CA PHE A 200 5.08 -8.94 14.89
C PHE A 200 4.93 -7.41 14.96
N ALA A 201 6.03 -6.69 15.17
CA ALA A 201 6.05 -5.23 15.28
C ALA A 201 5.62 -4.53 13.97
N CYS A 202 6.10 -5.01 12.83
CA CYS A 202 5.69 -4.45 11.53
C CYS A 202 4.20 -4.69 11.26
N ASP A 203 3.68 -5.89 11.50
CA ASP A 203 2.25 -6.19 11.29
C ASP A 203 1.36 -5.42 12.29
N ALA A 204 1.80 -5.29 13.55
CA ALA A 204 1.10 -4.52 14.59
C ALA A 204 1.01 -3.02 14.24
N ALA A 205 2.12 -2.43 13.79
CA ALA A 205 2.20 -1.04 13.32
C ALA A 205 1.67 -0.85 11.88
N ARG A 206 1.16 -1.91 11.24
CA ARG A 206 0.65 -1.94 9.84
C ARG A 206 1.67 -1.47 8.80
N LEU A 207 2.96 -1.67 9.07
CA LEU A 207 4.08 -1.27 8.20
C LEU A 207 4.26 -2.29 7.07
N ARG A 208 3.83 -1.91 5.87
CA ARG A 208 3.91 -2.74 4.65
C ARG A 208 5.28 -2.54 3.98
N GLY A 209 5.94 -3.63 3.58
CA GLY A 209 7.18 -3.58 2.80
C GLY A 209 8.23 -4.60 3.24
N LEU A 210 9.48 -4.42 2.81
CA LEU A 210 10.61 -5.29 3.16
C LEU A 210 11.11 -5.11 4.62
N GLY A 211 10.59 -4.14 5.37
CA GLY A 211 11.17 -3.67 6.65
C GLY A 211 11.53 -4.76 7.67
N ALA A 212 10.65 -5.74 7.90
CA ALA A 212 10.94 -6.85 8.83
C ALA A 212 12.11 -7.75 8.37
N VAL A 213 12.37 -7.82 7.06
CA VAL A 213 13.50 -8.56 6.48
C VAL A 213 14.78 -7.73 6.53
N LEU A 214 14.69 -6.40 6.41
CA LEU A 214 15.83 -5.48 6.53
C LEU A 214 16.35 -5.40 7.97
N LEU A 215 15.46 -5.36 8.97
CA LEU A 215 15.83 -5.48 10.39
C LEU A 215 16.57 -6.79 10.67
N LEU A 216 16.06 -7.91 10.16
CA LEU A 216 16.71 -9.22 10.27
C LEU A 216 18.07 -9.27 9.55
N PHE A 217 18.19 -8.64 8.37
CA PHE A 217 19.44 -8.57 7.63
C PHE A 217 20.50 -7.73 8.37
N ALA A 218 20.12 -6.59 8.94
CA ALA A 218 21.03 -5.77 9.75
C ALA A 218 21.53 -6.49 11.00
N PHE A 219 20.64 -7.22 11.71
CA PHE A 219 21.02 -8.09 12.81
C PHE A 219 21.97 -9.21 12.35
N ALA A 220 21.66 -9.87 11.22
CA ALA A 220 22.45 -10.98 10.70
C ALA A 220 23.87 -10.59 10.29
N VAL A 221 24.03 -9.48 9.56
CA VAL A 221 25.34 -8.97 9.13
C VAL A 221 26.20 -8.58 10.33
N ALA A 222 25.60 -7.98 11.37
CA ALA A 222 26.31 -7.68 12.60
C ALA A 222 26.65 -8.95 13.42
N ALA A 223 25.71 -9.91 13.53
CA ALA A 223 25.89 -11.17 14.27
C ALA A 223 26.88 -12.16 13.61
N TYR A 224 27.13 -12.02 12.31
CA TYR A 224 28.17 -12.75 11.58
C TYR A 224 29.34 -11.84 11.15
N GLY A 225 29.43 -10.62 11.69
CA GLY A 225 30.59 -9.75 11.52
C GLY A 225 31.84 -10.36 12.17
N SER A 226 33.03 -9.88 11.80
CA SER A 226 34.21 -10.02 12.65
C SER A 226 34.32 -8.72 13.46
N THR A 227 34.21 -8.83 14.77
CA THR A 227 33.95 -7.70 15.67
C THR A 227 34.70 -7.93 16.97
N ASP A 228 35.56 -7.01 17.36
CA ASP A 228 36.16 -7.01 18.70
C ASP A 228 35.21 -6.34 19.72
N PRO A 229 35.35 -6.62 21.03
CA PRO A 229 34.51 -6.01 22.07
C PRO A 229 34.52 -4.46 22.05
N SER A 230 35.63 -3.87 21.59
CA SER A 230 35.81 -2.42 21.39
C SER A 230 34.96 -1.85 20.24
N ASP A 231 34.60 -2.66 19.25
CA ASP A 231 33.94 -2.20 18.04
C ASP A 231 32.43 -2.15 18.18
N ILE A 232 31.84 -2.92 19.10
CA ILE A 232 30.40 -2.92 19.40
C ILE A 232 29.84 -1.48 19.53
N PRO A 233 30.39 -0.57 20.36
CA PRO A 233 29.90 0.81 20.45
C PRO A 233 30.09 1.60 19.15
N VAL A 234 31.18 1.36 18.41
CA VAL A 234 31.48 2.05 17.14
C VAL A 234 30.48 1.63 16.05
N GLN A 235 30.31 0.32 15.82
CA GLN A 235 29.34 -0.26 14.89
C GLN A 235 27.91 0.20 15.22
N THR A 236 27.55 0.24 16.50
CA THR A 236 26.24 0.74 16.97
C THR A 236 26.07 2.23 16.70
N ALA A 237 27.09 3.07 16.97
CA ALA A 237 27.05 4.50 16.72
C ALA A 237 27.02 4.85 15.22
N LEU A 238 27.65 4.04 14.37
CA LEU A 238 27.58 4.15 12.91
C LEU A 238 26.18 3.82 12.38
N ALA A 239 25.55 2.75 12.89
CA ALA A 239 24.17 2.44 12.57
C ALA A 239 23.19 3.53 13.06
N ALA A 240 23.40 4.07 14.27
CA ALA A 240 22.66 5.22 14.78
C ALA A 240 22.82 6.46 13.89
N THR A 241 24.04 6.73 13.40
CA THR A 241 24.34 7.83 12.48
C THR A 241 23.63 7.67 11.13
N GLY A 242 23.70 6.47 10.53
CA GLY A 242 22.99 6.16 9.30
C GLY A 242 21.47 6.31 9.43
N ALA A 243 20.91 5.81 10.55
CA ALA A 243 19.50 5.97 10.87
C ALA A 243 19.11 7.44 11.13
N ALA A 244 19.95 8.22 11.80
CA ALA A 244 19.73 9.65 12.04
C ALA A 244 19.70 10.46 10.73
N VAL A 245 20.66 10.23 9.82
CA VAL A 245 20.67 10.86 8.48
C VAL A 245 19.43 10.44 7.67
N ALA A 246 19.07 9.16 7.69
CA ALA A 246 17.88 8.63 7.03
C ALA A 246 16.56 9.21 7.58
N TRP A 247 16.50 9.51 8.89
CA TRP A 247 15.39 10.17 9.56
C TRP A 247 15.33 11.66 9.22
N LEU A 248 16.47 12.37 9.32
CA LEU A 248 16.58 13.79 8.96
C LEU A 248 16.14 14.03 7.51
N LEU A 249 16.62 13.23 6.56
CA LEU A 249 16.19 13.32 5.15
C LEU A 249 14.72 12.90 4.94
N ALA A 250 14.11 12.13 5.83
CA ALA A 250 12.68 11.82 5.76
C ALA A 250 11.82 13.00 6.23
N VAL A 251 12.25 13.68 7.31
CA VAL A 251 11.58 14.84 7.90
C VAL A 251 11.82 16.10 7.08
N LEU A 252 13.01 16.29 6.49
CA LEU A 252 13.36 17.48 5.69
C LEU A 252 12.37 17.77 4.55
N GLY A 253 11.76 16.72 3.98
CA GLY A 253 10.71 16.87 2.96
C GLY A 253 9.48 17.67 3.41
N TRP A 254 9.19 17.72 4.72
CA TRP A 254 8.12 18.53 5.31
C TRP A 254 8.33 20.03 5.06
N PHE A 255 9.57 20.52 5.16
CA PHE A 255 9.90 21.93 4.87
C PHE A 255 9.82 22.29 3.37
N VAL A 256 9.81 21.29 2.47
CA VAL A 256 9.75 21.50 1.02
C VAL A 256 8.32 21.38 0.49
N HIS A 257 7.56 20.39 0.95
CA HIS A 257 6.17 20.11 0.54
C HIS A 257 5.37 19.46 1.69
N PRO A 258 4.89 20.22 2.69
CA PRO A 258 4.28 19.64 3.89
C PRO A 258 3.02 18.80 3.59
N ASP A 259 2.23 19.20 2.58
CA ASP A 259 0.93 18.60 2.25
C ASP A 259 1.04 17.43 1.24
N ARG A 260 2.27 16.98 0.93
CA ARG A 260 2.49 16.01 -0.15
C ARG A 260 1.81 14.64 0.07
N PRO A 261 1.82 14.03 1.27
CA PRO A 261 1.07 12.79 1.54
C PRO A 261 -0.44 12.95 1.31
N GLN A 262 -1.02 14.03 1.84
CA GLN A 262 -2.44 14.37 1.71
C GLN A 262 -2.82 14.50 0.22
N ARG A 263 -2.04 15.28 -0.54
CA ARG A 263 -2.24 15.49 -1.97
C ARG A 263 -2.19 14.20 -2.79
N LEU A 264 -1.29 13.28 -2.47
CA LEU A 264 -1.18 11.99 -3.16
C LEU A 264 -2.36 11.07 -2.82
N ALA A 265 -2.81 11.04 -1.56
CA ALA A 265 -3.98 10.24 -1.15
C ALA A 265 -5.27 10.76 -1.82
N VAL A 266 -5.49 12.07 -1.85
CA VAL A 266 -6.63 12.68 -2.56
C VAL A 266 -6.52 12.45 -4.07
N ALA A 267 -5.34 12.58 -4.68
CA ALA A 267 -5.15 12.29 -6.10
C ALA A 267 -5.44 10.81 -6.45
N ALA A 268 -5.11 9.85 -5.57
CA ALA A 268 -5.47 8.46 -5.74
C ALA A 268 -7.00 8.25 -5.67
N ALA A 269 -7.67 8.82 -4.66
CA ALA A 269 -9.12 8.75 -4.51
C ALA A 269 -9.88 9.31 -5.72
N LEU A 270 -9.45 10.46 -6.27
CA LEU A 270 -10.06 11.06 -7.46
C LEU A 270 -9.86 10.21 -8.73
N ARG A 271 -8.77 9.43 -8.84
CA ARG A 271 -8.54 8.52 -9.98
C ARG A 271 -9.42 7.28 -9.91
N GLU A 272 -9.41 6.56 -8.79
CA GLU A 272 -10.26 5.36 -8.62
C GLU A 272 -11.77 5.71 -8.74
N LEU A 273 -12.16 6.93 -8.34
CA LEU A 273 -13.51 7.45 -8.58
C LEU A 273 -13.79 7.73 -10.07
N ALA A 274 -12.84 8.28 -10.81
CA ALA A 274 -12.99 8.48 -12.26
C ALA A 274 -13.11 7.13 -13.01
N ASP A 275 -12.32 6.14 -12.59
CA ASP A 275 -12.37 4.77 -13.12
C ASP A 275 -13.71 4.09 -12.78
N LEU A 276 -14.28 4.34 -11.59
CA LEU A 276 -15.63 3.91 -11.22
C LEU A 276 -16.72 4.54 -12.11
N TRP A 277 -16.58 5.83 -12.44
CA TRP A 277 -17.54 6.54 -13.29
C TRP A 277 -17.50 6.06 -14.75
N GLU A 278 -16.33 5.73 -15.30
CA GLU A 278 -16.25 5.11 -16.63
C GLU A 278 -16.71 3.64 -16.63
N ALA A 279 -16.45 2.89 -15.55
CA ALA A 279 -17.04 1.57 -15.33
C ALA A 279 -18.57 1.60 -15.13
N ALA A 280 -19.18 2.79 -14.98
CA ALA A 280 -20.63 2.92 -15.04
C ALA A 280 -21.19 2.68 -16.46
N GLY A 281 -20.39 2.79 -17.52
CA GLY A 281 -20.82 2.44 -18.89
C GLY A 281 -20.84 0.95 -19.21
N THR A 282 -20.06 0.12 -18.49
CA THR A 282 -19.81 -1.29 -18.85
C THR A 282 -20.30 -2.27 -17.77
N GLY A 283 -21.06 -3.29 -18.17
CA GLY A 283 -21.76 -4.18 -17.22
C GLY A 283 -20.86 -5.08 -16.34
N GLY A 284 -19.58 -5.25 -16.69
CA GLY A 284 -18.63 -6.10 -15.99
C GLY A 284 -17.73 -5.34 -15.02
N GLY A 285 -17.50 -5.90 -13.82
CA GLY A 285 -16.42 -5.46 -12.92
C GLY A 285 -16.72 -4.32 -11.94
N ARG A 286 -17.86 -3.62 -12.06
CA ARG A 286 -18.25 -2.47 -11.20
C ARG A 286 -17.97 -2.64 -9.70
N GLY A 287 -18.23 -3.83 -9.13
CA GLY A 287 -18.02 -4.09 -7.69
C GLY A 287 -16.56 -3.92 -7.25
N LEU A 288 -15.61 -4.46 -8.02
CA LEU A 288 -14.18 -4.34 -7.71
C LEU A 288 -13.70 -2.88 -7.81
N VAL A 289 -14.16 -2.13 -8.81
CA VAL A 289 -13.79 -0.72 -8.98
C VAL A 289 -14.41 0.13 -7.86
N ARG A 290 -15.67 -0.13 -7.48
CA ARG A 290 -16.33 0.54 -6.35
C ARG A 290 -15.65 0.27 -5.02
N HIS A 291 -15.20 -0.97 -4.79
CA HIS A 291 -14.41 -1.30 -3.62
C HIS A 291 -13.11 -0.47 -3.56
N ARG A 292 -12.35 -0.39 -4.66
CA ARG A 292 -11.11 0.40 -4.71
C ARG A 292 -11.37 1.89 -4.46
N ALA A 293 -12.37 2.46 -5.12
CA ALA A 293 -12.78 3.85 -4.90
C ALA A 293 -13.16 4.11 -3.43
N THR A 294 -13.92 3.19 -2.81
CA THR A 294 -14.31 3.29 -1.39
C THR A 294 -13.10 3.19 -0.46
N ALA A 295 -12.20 2.24 -0.70
CA ALA A 295 -10.97 2.08 0.06
C ALA A 295 -10.02 3.29 -0.09
N ALA A 296 -9.96 3.91 -1.28
CA ALA A 296 -9.13 5.08 -1.57
C ALA A 296 -9.69 6.36 -0.92
N VAL A 297 -11.01 6.60 -0.97
CA VAL A 297 -11.64 7.75 -0.27
C VAL A 297 -11.49 7.62 1.25
N LEU A 298 -11.75 6.44 1.83
CA LEU A 298 -11.51 6.20 3.25
C LEU A 298 -10.02 6.32 3.63
N GLN A 299 -9.10 5.99 2.72
CA GLN A 299 -7.67 6.24 2.93
C GLN A 299 -7.32 7.73 2.93
N ALA A 300 -7.93 8.54 2.05
CA ALA A 300 -7.72 9.98 2.02
C ALA A 300 -8.16 10.66 3.33
N TYR A 301 -9.34 10.30 3.87
CA TYR A 301 -9.77 10.75 5.21
C TYR A 301 -8.75 10.40 6.31
N ARG A 302 -8.30 9.13 6.36
CA ARG A 302 -7.25 8.70 7.31
C ARG A 302 -5.92 9.44 7.14
N THR A 303 -5.52 9.80 5.92
CA THR A 303 -4.30 10.59 5.65
C THR A 303 -4.48 12.07 6.03
N LEU A 304 -5.70 12.61 5.96
CA LEU A 304 -6.06 13.96 6.40
C LEU A 304 -6.25 14.07 7.93
N GLY A 305 -6.48 12.94 8.63
CA GLY A 305 -6.74 12.93 10.07
C GLY A 305 -8.14 13.40 10.46
N VAL A 306 -9.09 13.34 9.54
CA VAL A 306 -10.48 13.80 9.72
C VAL A 306 -11.45 12.71 9.25
N GLN A 307 -12.63 12.65 9.87
CA GLN A 307 -13.68 11.69 9.54
C GLN A 307 -14.55 12.20 8.37
N PRO A 308 -15.31 11.33 7.69
CA PRO A 308 -16.28 11.74 6.68
C PRO A 308 -17.30 12.77 7.21
N PRO A 309 -17.79 13.69 6.36
CA PRO A 309 -18.55 14.84 6.82
C PRO A 309 -19.92 14.44 7.37
N THR A 310 -20.13 14.70 8.66
CA THR A 310 -21.48 14.76 9.22
C THR A 310 -22.27 15.88 8.55
N GLY A 311 -23.60 15.71 8.40
CA GLY A 311 -24.42 16.56 7.53
C GLY A 311 -24.33 18.06 7.82
N ALA A 312 -24.23 18.42 9.11
CA ALA A 312 -24.20 19.80 9.59
C ALA A 312 -22.82 20.49 9.50
N GLU A 313 -21.72 19.76 9.29
CA GLU A 313 -20.37 20.31 9.32
C GLU A 313 -19.81 20.67 7.93
N ARG A 314 -20.68 20.84 6.92
CA ARG A 314 -20.25 21.05 5.51
C ARG A 314 -19.78 22.48 5.24
N ASP A 315 -20.40 23.48 5.87
CA ASP A 315 -20.01 24.88 5.70
C ASP A 315 -18.77 25.22 6.55
N GLY A 316 -17.87 26.02 5.96
CA GLY A 316 -16.62 26.44 6.59
C GLY A 316 -15.50 25.38 6.65
N ARG A 317 -15.72 24.13 6.25
CA ARG A 317 -14.73 23.04 6.44
C ARG A 317 -13.50 23.12 5.52
N GLY A 318 -12.46 23.79 6.03
CA GLY A 318 -11.05 23.40 5.83
C GLY A 318 -10.40 23.65 4.46
N ASP A 319 -9.28 22.94 4.24
CA ASP A 319 -8.40 23.08 3.08
C ASP A 319 -8.95 22.39 1.81
N THR A 320 -8.41 22.72 0.64
CA THR A 320 -8.86 22.20 -0.66
C THR A 320 -8.71 20.68 -0.78
N CYS A 321 -7.75 20.05 -0.08
CA CYS A 321 -7.68 18.59 -0.01
C CYS A 321 -8.93 17.98 0.67
N LEU A 322 -9.45 18.61 1.73
CA LEU A 322 -10.65 18.15 2.43
C LEU A 322 -11.88 18.28 1.53
N ARG A 323 -12.13 19.48 0.96
CA ARG A 323 -13.23 19.70 0.01
C ARG A 323 -13.24 18.73 -1.19
N LEU A 324 -12.07 18.34 -1.69
CA LEU A 324 -11.93 17.34 -2.76
C LEU A 324 -12.23 15.92 -2.27
N THR A 325 -11.98 15.60 -1.00
CA THR A 325 -12.33 14.30 -0.39
C THR A 325 -13.82 14.23 -0.07
N ASP A 326 -14.41 15.31 0.44
CA ASP A 326 -15.85 15.44 0.69
C ASP A 326 -16.65 15.33 -0.61
N LEU A 327 -16.19 15.99 -1.68
CA LEU A 327 -16.72 15.77 -3.03
C LEU A 327 -16.59 14.30 -3.45
N ALA A 328 -15.42 13.69 -3.30
CA ALA A 328 -15.21 12.30 -3.70
C ALA A 328 -16.12 11.31 -2.94
N TRP A 329 -16.38 11.56 -1.65
CA TRP A 329 -17.32 10.80 -0.82
C TRP A 329 -18.78 10.96 -1.29
N ALA A 330 -19.21 12.20 -1.53
CA ALA A 330 -20.57 12.49 -2.01
C ALA A 330 -20.83 12.03 -3.46
N LEU A 331 -19.79 11.97 -4.29
CA LEU A 331 -19.85 11.35 -5.62
C LEU A 331 -19.81 9.82 -5.56
N LEU A 332 -19.07 9.21 -4.61
CA LEU A 332 -19.03 7.76 -4.39
C LEU A 332 -20.38 7.22 -3.90
N ILE A 333 -20.97 7.87 -2.89
CA ILE A 333 -22.31 7.53 -2.37
C ILE A 333 -23.39 7.84 -3.43
N GLY A 334 -23.25 8.95 -4.15
CA GLY A 334 -24.17 9.34 -5.22
C GLY A 334 -24.01 8.58 -6.55
N ALA A 335 -23.01 7.70 -6.70
CA ALA A 335 -22.65 7.10 -7.99
C ALA A 335 -23.80 6.30 -8.65
N ALA A 336 -24.68 5.67 -7.86
CA ALA A 336 -25.84 4.95 -8.38
C ALA A 336 -27.03 5.86 -8.75
N ARG A 337 -27.06 7.12 -8.28
CA ARG A 337 -28.06 8.12 -8.67
C ARG A 337 -27.65 8.87 -9.94
N ARG A 338 -26.34 8.99 -10.18
CA ARG A 338 -25.76 9.79 -11.28
C ARG A 338 -25.07 8.87 -12.29
N ALA A 339 -25.86 8.10 -13.04
CA ALA A 339 -25.43 7.58 -14.34
C ALA A 339 -25.45 8.76 -15.33
N PRO A 340 -24.30 9.29 -15.79
CA PRO A 340 -24.30 10.52 -16.58
C PRO A 340 -24.52 10.24 -18.07
N ASP A 341 -25.16 11.15 -18.79
CA ASP A 341 -25.32 11.05 -20.25
C ASP A 341 -23.96 11.11 -21.00
N ASP A 342 -22.95 11.78 -20.41
CA ASP A 342 -21.53 11.61 -20.73
C ASP A 342 -20.74 11.18 -19.48
N PRO A 343 -20.40 9.89 -19.32
CA PRO A 343 -19.56 9.41 -18.23
C PRO A 343 -18.12 9.98 -18.25
N HIS A 344 -17.62 10.42 -19.41
CA HIS A 344 -16.22 10.78 -19.58
C HIS A 344 -15.90 12.22 -19.19
N GLY A 345 -16.81 13.17 -19.36
CA GLY A 345 -16.65 14.57 -18.93
C GLY A 345 -16.22 14.71 -17.46
N PRO A 346 -17.00 14.18 -16.49
CA PRO A 346 -16.65 14.20 -15.08
C PRO A 346 -15.35 13.44 -14.76
N ALA A 347 -15.15 12.27 -15.37
CA ALA A 347 -13.95 11.45 -15.18
C ALA A 347 -12.66 12.17 -15.65
N ARG A 348 -12.72 12.91 -16.76
CA ARG A 348 -11.61 13.77 -17.24
C ARG A 348 -11.31 14.89 -16.23
N GLY A 349 -12.32 15.56 -15.68
CA GLY A 349 -12.15 16.59 -14.66
C GLY A 349 -11.47 16.07 -13.39
N LEU A 350 -11.92 14.91 -12.89
CA LEU A 350 -11.33 14.22 -11.73
C LEU A 350 -9.85 13.84 -11.96
N ARG A 351 -9.54 13.19 -13.09
CA ARG A 351 -8.15 12.81 -13.44
C ARG A 351 -7.26 14.04 -13.66
N ARG A 352 -7.78 15.13 -14.23
CA ARG A 352 -7.06 16.41 -14.39
C ARG A 352 -6.72 17.02 -13.03
N GLN A 353 -7.67 17.10 -12.10
CA GLN A 353 -7.41 17.57 -10.73
C GLN A 353 -6.35 16.70 -10.02
N ALA A 354 -6.43 15.37 -10.13
CA ALA A 354 -5.43 14.45 -9.59
C ALA A 354 -4.01 14.71 -10.16
N GLY A 355 -3.89 14.96 -11.47
CA GLY A 355 -2.62 15.33 -12.10
C GLY A 355 -2.02 16.63 -11.55
N ILE A 356 -2.84 17.66 -11.32
CA ILE A 356 -2.40 18.93 -10.75
C ILE A 356 -1.99 18.74 -9.27
N LEU A 357 -2.71 17.91 -8.49
CA LEU A 357 -2.35 17.57 -7.11
C LEU A 357 -0.99 16.87 -6.99
N VAL A 358 -0.63 16.01 -7.96
CA VAL A 358 0.65 15.26 -7.98
C VAL A 358 1.85 16.14 -8.41
N GLY A 359 1.63 17.22 -9.15
CA GLY A 359 2.68 18.11 -9.65
C GLY A 359 3.51 18.82 -8.56
N ARG A 360 4.82 19.04 -8.79
CA ARG A 360 5.79 19.52 -7.77
C ARG A 360 5.59 20.97 -7.25
N ARG A 361 4.47 21.65 -7.53
CA ARG A 361 4.21 23.03 -7.04
C ARG A 361 4.12 23.05 -5.50
N ARG A 362 4.69 24.08 -4.86
CA ARG A 362 4.68 24.24 -3.38
C ARG A 362 3.28 24.49 -2.81
N ARG A 363 2.57 25.52 -3.30
CA ARG A 363 1.20 25.81 -2.86
C ARG A 363 0.22 24.80 -3.47
N LEU A 364 -0.80 24.45 -2.69
CA LEU A 364 -1.92 23.63 -3.15
C LEU A 364 -2.73 24.38 -4.24
N PRO A 365 -3.07 23.74 -5.38
CA PRO A 365 -3.92 24.34 -6.38
C PRO A 365 -5.34 24.53 -5.86
N ARG A 366 -6.02 25.60 -6.27
CA ARG A 366 -7.48 25.71 -6.08
C ARG A 366 -8.18 24.57 -6.83
N MET A 367 -9.35 24.19 -6.32
CA MET A 367 -10.29 23.26 -6.96
C MET A 367 -10.65 23.78 -8.36
N LEU A 368 -10.61 22.92 -9.39
CA LEU A 368 -11.00 23.31 -10.74
C LEU A 368 -12.45 23.83 -10.76
N PRO A 369 -12.77 24.88 -11.55
CA PRO A 369 -14.12 25.47 -11.59
C PRO A 369 -15.22 24.45 -11.90
N GLU A 370 -14.92 23.49 -12.79
CA GLU A 370 -15.76 22.34 -13.13
C GLU A 370 -16.18 21.54 -11.88
N LEU A 371 -15.19 21.15 -11.05
CA LEU A 371 -15.42 20.39 -9.82
C LEU A 371 -16.05 21.26 -8.71
N ALA A 372 -15.73 22.56 -8.66
CA ALA A 372 -16.35 23.50 -7.72
C ALA A 372 -17.81 23.85 -8.08
N ALA A 373 -18.20 23.73 -9.36
CA ALA A 373 -19.61 23.75 -9.76
C ALA A 373 -20.31 22.45 -9.36
N LEU A 374 -19.73 21.29 -9.71
CA LEU A 374 -20.24 19.97 -9.32
C LEU A 374 -20.39 19.82 -7.81
N SER A 375 -19.44 20.33 -7.02
CA SER A 375 -19.56 20.31 -5.55
C SER A 375 -20.73 21.14 -5.04
N ARG A 376 -21.07 22.25 -5.69
CA ARG A 376 -22.20 23.10 -5.30
C ARG A 376 -23.56 22.50 -5.68
N THR A 377 -23.66 21.80 -6.82
CA THR A 377 -24.88 21.05 -7.15
C THR A 377 -25.06 19.89 -6.19
N VAL A 378 -23.99 19.12 -5.91
CA VAL A 378 -24.00 18.01 -4.96
C VAL A 378 -24.38 18.45 -3.53
N THR A 379 -23.94 19.63 -3.06
CA THR A 379 -24.39 20.15 -1.76
C THR A 379 -25.83 20.64 -1.79
N ALA A 380 -26.27 21.33 -2.85
CA ALA A 380 -27.66 21.79 -2.98
C ALA A 380 -28.66 20.62 -3.07
N GLU A 381 -28.35 19.58 -3.85
CA GLU A 381 -29.09 18.30 -3.91
C GLU A 381 -29.17 17.59 -2.54
N SER A 382 -28.23 17.89 -1.63
CA SER A 382 -28.14 17.29 -0.29
C SER A 382 -28.65 18.22 0.82
N ALA A 383 -29.22 19.38 0.45
CA ALA A 383 -29.72 20.41 1.35
C ALA A 383 -31.19 20.76 1.03
N ALA A 384 -31.97 19.74 0.65
CA ALA A 384 -33.43 19.85 0.61
C ALA A 384 -33.96 20.29 1.99
N PRO A 385 -34.97 21.17 2.06
CA PRO A 385 -35.42 21.75 3.31
C PRO A 385 -36.00 20.66 4.22
N ALA A 386 -35.43 20.51 5.41
CA ALA A 386 -36.12 19.86 6.51
C ALA A 386 -37.34 20.71 6.90
N PRO A 387 -38.49 20.10 7.27
CA PRO A 387 -39.61 20.85 7.84
C PRO A 387 -39.17 21.52 9.15
N ASP A 388 -39.76 22.68 9.47
CA ASP A 388 -39.27 23.63 10.49
C ASP A 388 -39.08 23.01 11.88
N GLY A 389 -37.86 22.53 12.13
CA GLY A 389 -37.34 22.20 13.46
C GLY A 389 -36.72 23.42 14.14
N PRO A 390 -36.71 23.48 15.48
CA PRO A 390 -36.20 24.64 16.21
C PRO A 390 -34.70 24.91 15.95
N ASP A 391 -34.38 26.20 15.97
CA ASP A 391 -33.10 26.82 15.58
C ASP A 391 -31.82 26.03 16.02
N PRO A 392 -30.91 25.69 15.09
CA PRO A 392 -29.67 24.98 15.41
C PRO A 392 -28.63 25.81 16.20
N ALA A 393 -28.91 27.06 16.59
CA ALA A 393 -28.02 27.93 17.36
C ALA A 393 -27.69 27.48 18.82
N ALA A 394 -27.94 26.22 19.18
CA ALA A 394 -27.60 25.66 20.49
C ALA A 394 -26.14 25.12 20.52
N PRO A 395 -25.22 25.70 21.33
CA PRO A 395 -23.85 25.20 21.41
C PRO A 395 -23.80 23.79 22.01
N ALA A 396 -23.22 22.84 21.29
CA ALA A 396 -23.13 21.44 21.70
C ALA A 396 -22.39 21.30 23.05
N GLY A 397 -23.15 21.00 24.11
CA GLY A 397 -22.67 21.08 25.49
C GLY A 397 -21.47 20.15 25.80
N PRO A 398 -20.64 20.50 26.80
CA PRO A 398 -19.36 19.85 27.07
C PRO A 398 -19.46 18.33 27.27
N ARG A 399 -20.58 17.82 27.78
CA ARG A 399 -20.85 16.38 27.93
C ARG A 399 -20.76 15.59 26.61
N ALA A 400 -21.06 16.21 25.47
CA ALA A 400 -20.88 15.59 24.15
C ALA A 400 -19.42 15.61 23.66
N ALA A 401 -18.56 16.44 24.25
CA ALA A 401 -17.10 16.38 24.08
C ALA A 401 -16.49 15.38 25.07
N GLU A 402 -16.97 15.31 26.31
CA GLU A 402 -16.56 14.32 27.32
C GLU A 402 -16.93 12.88 26.91
N ALA A 403 -18.08 12.66 26.28
CA ALA A 403 -18.43 11.37 25.67
C ALA A 403 -17.44 10.98 24.56
N ARG A 404 -17.13 11.90 23.63
CA ARG A 404 -16.13 11.67 22.56
C ARG A 404 -14.71 11.47 23.10
N ALA A 405 -14.33 12.20 24.15
CA ALA A 405 -13.04 12.05 24.81
C ALA A 405 -12.93 10.72 25.58
N SER A 406 -13.98 10.33 26.32
CA SER A 406 -14.00 9.05 27.03
C SER A 406 -14.06 7.85 26.07
N GLU A 407 -14.73 7.93 24.92
CA GLU A 407 -14.69 6.87 23.90
C GLU A 407 -13.31 6.76 23.22
N LEU A 408 -12.57 7.88 23.08
CA LEU A 408 -11.19 7.89 22.60
C LEU A 408 -10.16 7.41 23.64
N VAL A 409 -10.41 7.66 24.94
CA VAL A 409 -9.51 7.28 26.04
C VAL A 409 -9.76 5.86 26.55
N THR A 410 -11.02 5.38 26.59
CA THR A 410 -11.39 4.01 27.01
C THR A 410 -11.24 3.01 25.85
N GLY A 411 -10.06 2.98 25.24
CA GLY A 411 -9.76 2.24 24.01
C GLY A 411 -9.99 0.72 24.07
N ARG A 412 -11.23 0.27 23.80
CA ARG A 412 -11.70 -1.10 23.50
C ARG A 412 -10.81 -2.23 24.06
N GLY A 413 -10.76 -2.40 25.38
CA GLY A 413 -9.93 -3.44 26.04
C GLY A 413 -10.17 -4.87 25.53
N HIS A 414 -11.43 -5.23 25.26
CA HIS A 414 -11.82 -6.51 24.65
C HIS A 414 -11.24 -6.76 23.24
N GLY A 415 -10.73 -5.71 22.57
CA GLY A 415 -10.07 -5.81 21.28
C GLY A 415 -8.55 -6.04 21.33
N SER A 416 -7.96 -6.26 22.52
CA SER A 416 -6.51 -6.47 22.68
C SER A 416 -6.12 -7.94 22.47
N ALA A 417 -6.65 -8.87 23.27
CA ALA A 417 -6.27 -10.29 23.24
C ALA A 417 -6.53 -10.97 21.88
N VAL A 418 -7.61 -10.61 21.19
CA VAL A 418 -7.89 -11.12 19.82
C VAL A 418 -6.90 -10.55 18.81
N ARG A 419 -6.41 -9.32 19.00
CA ARG A 419 -5.47 -8.65 18.11
C ARG A 419 -4.05 -9.18 18.30
N THR A 420 -3.60 -9.40 19.53
CA THR A 420 -2.32 -10.07 19.80
C THR A 420 -2.34 -11.48 19.25
N ALA A 421 -3.41 -12.26 19.48
CA ALA A 421 -3.56 -13.60 18.92
C ALA A 421 -3.52 -13.61 17.37
N VAL A 422 -4.10 -12.61 16.69
CA VAL A 422 -4.00 -12.46 15.22
C VAL A 422 -2.56 -12.24 14.76
N LEU A 423 -1.77 -11.47 15.51
CA LEU A 423 -0.39 -11.10 15.18
C LEU A 423 0.66 -12.16 15.57
N THR A 424 0.42 -12.98 16.60
CA THR A 424 1.42 -13.97 17.09
C THR A 424 1.68 -15.12 16.13
N VAL A 425 0.71 -15.59 15.34
CA VAL A 425 0.95 -16.76 14.45
C VAL A 425 1.76 -16.42 13.19
N PRO A 426 1.58 -15.25 12.52
CA PRO A 426 2.55 -14.77 11.54
C PRO A 426 3.97 -14.66 12.11
N ALA A 427 4.11 -14.21 13.36
CA ALA A 427 5.41 -14.15 14.05
C ALA A 427 5.97 -15.55 14.39
N LEU A 428 5.15 -16.48 14.86
CA LEU A 428 5.54 -17.89 15.13
C LEU A 428 5.92 -18.63 13.85
N ARG A 429 5.18 -18.43 12.75
CA ARG A 429 5.52 -18.98 11.43
C ARG A 429 6.84 -18.40 10.91
N MET A 430 7.12 -17.13 11.20
CA MET A 430 8.42 -16.51 10.94
C MET A 430 9.52 -17.13 11.82
N PHE A 431 9.30 -17.28 13.12
CA PHE A 431 10.23 -17.95 14.06
C PHE A 431 10.60 -19.35 13.56
N LEU A 432 9.60 -20.22 13.39
CA LEU A 432 9.78 -21.61 12.97
C LEU A 432 10.50 -21.70 11.62
N GLY A 433 10.03 -20.97 10.61
CA GLY A 433 10.61 -21.08 9.27
C GLY A 433 12.00 -20.46 9.12
N THR A 434 12.33 -19.42 9.88
CA THR A 434 13.68 -18.84 9.88
C THR A 434 14.66 -19.66 10.74
N GLY A 435 14.22 -20.14 11.91
CA GLY A 435 14.99 -21.03 12.77
C GLY A 435 15.29 -22.38 12.11
N LEU A 436 14.30 -23.04 11.51
CA LEU A 436 14.50 -24.28 10.76
C LEU A 436 15.41 -24.08 9.54
N ALA A 437 15.29 -22.96 8.83
CA ALA A 437 16.15 -22.67 7.69
C ALA A 437 17.61 -22.38 8.10
N GLY A 438 17.83 -21.66 9.20
CA GLY A 438 19.16 -21.47 9.78
C GLY A 438 19.76 -22.77 10.30
N ALA A 439 18.99 -23.56 11.04
CA ALA A 439 19.43 -24.84 11.60
C ALA A 439 19.78 -25.86 10.50
N ALA A 440 19.01 -25.90 9.40
CA ALA A 440 19.29 -26.74 8.24
C ALA A 440 20.54 -26.31 7.45
N ALA A 441 21.01 -25.06 7.60
CA ALA A 441 22.25 -24.61 6.97
C ALA A 441 23.50 -25.05 7.74
N LEU A 442 23.40 -25.33 9.05
CA LEU A 442 24.52 -25.75 9.89
C LEU A 442 25.18 -27.08 9.43
N PRO A 443 24.45 -28.21 9.25
CA PRO A 443 25.06 -29.47 8.80
C PRO A 443 25.49 -29.46 7.33
N LEU A 444 25.13 -28.42 6.57
CA LEU A 444 25.55 -28.23 5.18
C LEU A 444 26.90 -27.47 5.07
N GLY A 445 27.48 -27.01 6.18
CA GLY A 445 28.77 -26.31 6.20
C GLY A 445 28.78 -24.96 5.48
N LEU A 446 27.62 -24.36 5.23
CA LEU A 446 27.50 -23.09 4.50
C LEU A 446 28.05 -21.94 5.36
N GLY A 447 29.15 -21.32 4.92
CA GLY A 447 29.87 -20.28 5.68
C GLY A 447 28.99 -19.08 6.04
N HIS A 448 28.00 -18.79 5.20
CA HIS A 448 27.01 -17.73 5.37
C HIS A 448 25.58 -18.29 5.62
N GLY A 449 25.44 -19.33 6.44
CA GLY A 449 24.17 -20.03 6.70
C GLY A 449 22.98 -19.13 7.12
N TYR A 450 23.23 -17.94 7.68
CA TYR A 450 22.19 -16.94 7.99
C TYR A 450 21.37 -16.52 6.76
N TRP A 451 21.92 -16.61 5.54
CA TRP A 451 21.18 -16.35 4.31
C TRP A 451 19.96 -17.25 4.12
N ALA A 452 19.96 -18.47 4.67
CA ALA A 452 18.83 -19.38 4.60
C ALA A 452 17.66 -18.84 5.43
N ALA A 453 17.91 -18.40 6.66
CA ALA A 453 16.94 -17.72 7.51
C ALA A 453 16.37 -16.46 6.83
N ILE A 454 17.21 -15.60 6.24
CA ILE A 454 16.76 -14.38 5.54
C ILE A 454 15.93 -14.72 4.28
N SER A 455 16.29 -15.78 3.57
CA SER A 455 15.56 -16.21 2.37
C SER A 455 14.21 -16.81 2.73
N ALA A 456 14.13 -17.56 3.85
CA ALA A 456 12.87 -18.01 4.41
C ALA A 456 11.98 -16.83 4.87
N ALA A 457 12.56 -15.86 5.58
CA ALA A 457 11.89 -14.64 6.03
C ALA A 457 11.25 -13.85 4.85
N ALA A 458 11.96 -13.71 3.73
CA ALA A 458 11.48 -13.00 2.55
C ALA A 458 10.22 -13.64 1.92
N VAL A 459 10.14 -14.97 1.93
CA VAL A 459 8.95 -15.72 1.46
C VAL A 459 7.83 -15.68 2.51
N LEU A 460 8.14 -15.99 3.76
CA LEU A 460 7.18 -16.10 4.87
C LEU A 460 6.57 -14.76 5.31
N HIS A 461 7.14 -13.63 4.88
CA HIS A 461 6.51 -12.32 5.03
C HIS A 461 5.13 -12.24 4.34
N SER A 462 4.87 -13.06 3.31
CA SER A 462 3.57 -13.14 2.64
C SER A 462 2.50 -13.85 3.48
N VAL A 463 1.29 -13.28 3.49
CA VAL A 463 0.19 -13.73 4.34
C VAL A 463 -0.34 -15.09 3.88
N ASN A 464 -0.67 -15.22 2.58
CA ASN A 464 -1.42 -16.36 2.04
C ASN A 464 -0.50 -17.35 1.31
N VAL A 465 -0.83 -18.64 1.29
CA VAL A 465 0.00 -19.69 0.66
C VAL A 465 0.17 -19.47 -0.85
N ARG A 466 -0.88 -19.05 -1.58
CA ARG A 466 -0.75 -18.71 -3.01
C ARG A 466 0.25 -17.57 -3.25
N THR A 467 0.21 -16.54 -2.39
CA THR A 467 1.17 -15.42 -2.46
C THR A 467 2.57 -15.82 -2.02
N ALA A 468 2.71 -16.80 -1.12
CA ALA A 468 3.99 -17.39 -0.76
C ALA A 468 4.62 -18.16 -1.93
N ALA A 469 3.84 -18.98 -2.64
CA ALA A 469 4.30 -19.68 -3.85
C ALA A 469 4.72 -18.70 -4.96
N GLN A 470 3.91 -17.66 -5.23
CA GLN A 470 4.27 -16.63 -6.21
C GLN A 470 5.52 -15.84 -5.78
N ARG A 471 5.64 -15.48 -4.49
CA ARG A 471 6.87 -14.84 -3.97
C ARG A 471 8.07 -15.77 -4.00
N ALA A 472 7.92 -17.06 -3.76
CA ALA A 472 9.01 -18.03 -3.88
C ALA A 472 9.53 -18.10 -5.33
N ALA A 473 8.64 -18.20 -6.32
CA ALA A 473 9.03 -18.15 -7.74
C ALA A 473 9.72 -16.82 -8.10
N GLN A 474 9.14 -15.68 -7.71
CA GLN A 474 9.75 -14.36 -7.91
C GLN A 474 11.09 -14.20 -7.16
N ARG A 475 11.22 -14.79 -5.96
CA ARG A 475 12.43 -14.77 -5.14
C ARG A 475 13.53 -15.59 -5.80
N THR A 476 13.26 -16.82 -6.23
CA THR A 476 14.26 -17.68 -6.88
C THR A 476 14.73 -17.08 -8.20
N LEU A 477 13.82 -16.67 -9.09
CA LEU A 477 14.19 -16.04 -10.36
C LEU A 477 14.95 -14.71 -10.16
N GLY A 478 14.49 -13.87 -9.21
CA GLY A 478 15.17 -12.62 -8.86
C GLY A 478 16.54 -12.84 -8.23
N THR A 479 16.69 -13.86 -7.37
CA THR A 479 17.97 -14.28 -6.80
C THR A 479 18.92 -14.73 -7.91
N MET A 480 18.48 -15.57 -8.86
CA MET A 480 19.33 -16.06 -9.96
C MET A 480 19.87 -14.90 -10.82
N ALA A 481 19.00 -13.98 -11.25
CA ALA A 481 19.42 -12.80 -12.02
C ALA A 481 20.33 -11.87 -11.19
N GLY A 482 20.02 -11.68 -9.90
CA GLY A 482 20.83 -10.88 -8.98
C GLY A 482 22.19 -11.50 -8.63
N LEU A 483 22.32 -12.83 -8.64
CA LEU A 483 23.59 -13.55 -8.48
C LEU A 483 24.51 -13.37 -9.69
N LEU A 484 23.96 -13.43 -10.91
CA LEU A 484 24.73 -13.13 -12.13
C LEU A 484 25.24 -11.68 -12.13
N LEU A 485 24.41 -10.73 -11.69
CA LEU A 485 24.81 -9.33 -11.53
C LEU A 485 25.87 -9.15 -10.42
N ALA A 486 25.70 -9.80 -9.27
CA ALA A 486 26.69 -9.78 -8.18
C ALA A 486 28.04 -10.35 -8.62
N LEU A 487 28.03 -11.51 -9.30
CA LEU A 487 29.23 -12.16 -9.84
C LEU A 487 29.96 -11.26 -10.83
N GLY A 488 29.24 -10.62 -11.75
CA GLY A 488 29.84 -9.68 -12.71
C GLY A 488 30.48 -8.45 -12.06
N ILE A 489 29.88 -7.92 -10.98
CA ILE A 489 30.43 -6.80 -10.21
C ILE A 489 31.67 -7.24 -9.42
N LEU A 490 31.58 -8.34 -8.66
CA LEU A 490 32.67 -8.81 -7.82
C LEU A 490 33.87 -9.35 -8.63
N ALA A 491 33.64 -9.99 -9.78
CA ALA A 491 34.70 -10.45 -10.67
C ALA A 491 35.57 -9.30 -11.23
N ALA A 492 35.00 -8.09 -11.34
CA ALA A 492 35.75 -6.90 -11.71
C ALA A 492 36.69 -6.38 -10.60
N ARG A 493 36.57 -6.91 -9.37
CA ARG A 493 37.34 -6.53 -8.16
C ARG A 493 37.40 -5.00 -7.96
N PRO A 494 36.25 -4.33 -7.78
CA PRO A 494 36.17 -2.89 -7.60
C PRO A 494 36.90 -2.43 -6.33
N GLU A 495 37.55 -1.28 -6.43
CA GLU A 495 38.14 -0.56 -5.29
C GLU A 495 37.02 -0.17 -4.28
N PRO A 496 37.26 -0.19 -2.95
CA PRO A 496 36.18 -0.06 -1.96
C PRO A 496 35.28 1.18 -2.07
N VAL A 497 35.79 2.34 -2.51
CA VAL A 497 34.96 3.53 -2.78
C VAL A 497 34.03 3.28 -3.97
N VAL A 498 34.52 2.63 -5.03
CA VAL A 498 33.68 2.21 -6.18
C VAL A 498 32.62 1.20 -5.74
N LEU A 499 32.97 0.22 -4.90
CA LEU A 499 32.03 -0.75 -4.33
C LEU A 499 30.91 -0.07 -3.54
N VAL A 500 31.25 0.93 -2.70
CA VAL A 500 30.28 1.75 -1.96
C VAL A 500 29.36 2.55 -2.88
N VAL A 501 29.88 3.13 -3.98
CA VAL A 501 29.05 3.81 -4.99
C VAL A 501 28.11 2.84 -5.71
N VAL A 502 28.56 1.62 -6.04
CA VAL A 502 27.71 0.59 -6.65
C VAL A 502 26.61 0.14 -5.69
N ILE A 503 26.90 -0.03 -4.40
CA ILE A 503 25.91 -0.33 -3.35
C ILE A 503 24.81 0.76 -3.28
N VAL A 504 25.20 2.04 -3.28
CA VAL A 504 24.26 3.18 -3.31
C VAL A 504 23.38 3.17 -4.57
N VAL A 505 23.93 2.78 -5.74
CA VAL A 505 23.16 2.63 -6.98
C VAL A 505 22.20 1.43 -6.91
N MET A 506 22.63 0.30 -6.33
CA MET A 506 21.75 -0.85 -6.11
C MET A 506 20.59 -0.54 -5.15
N GLU A 507 20.82 0.26 -4.10
CA GLU A 507 19.76 0.75 -3.19
C GLU A 507 18.77 1.67 -3.92
N PHE A 508 19.25 2.60 -4.77
CA PHE A 508 18.38 3.41 -5.61
C PHE A 508 17.48 2.55 -6.51
N LEU A 509 18.07 1.56 -7.18
CA LEU A 509 17.35 0.67 -8.09
C LEU A 509 16.37 -0.24 -7.34
N LEU A 510 16.77 -0.77 -6.19
CA LEU A 510 15.91 -1.53 -5.28
C LEU A 510 14.67 -0.71 -4.92
N GLU A 511 14.83 0.48 -4.34
CA GLU A 511 13.69 1.27 -3.84
C GLU A 511 12.82 1.86 -4.95
N TYR A 512 13.39 2.11 -6.13
CA TYR A 512 12.62 2.51 -7.31
C TYR A 512 11.78 1.35 -7.88
N VAL A 513 12.34 0.15 -7.94
CA VAL A 513 11.73 -1.00 -8.62
C VAL A 513 10.83 -1.83 -7.70
N VAL A 514 11.18 -2.02 -6.42
CA VAL A 514 10.38 -2.81 -5.47
C VAL A 514 8.99 -2.20 -5.22
N ALA A 515 8.86 -0.88 -5.38
CA ALA A 515 7.58 -0.17 -5.35
C ALA A 515 6.66 -0.56 -6.53
N ARG A 516 7.23 -0.97 -7.67
CA ARG A 516 6.52 -1.25 -8.93
C ARG A 516 6.32 -2.75 -9.19
N ASN A 517 7.30 -3.57 -8.80
CA ASN A 517 7.27 -5.02 -8.91
C ASN A 517 8.26 -5.66 -7.92
N TYR A 518 7.75 -6.54 -7.04
CA TYR A 518 8.57 -7.21 -6.02
C TYR A 518 9.69 -8.10 -6.62
N GLY A 519 9.38 -8.91 -7.65
CA GLY A 519 10.34 -9.83 -8.24
C GLY A 519 11.51 -9.13 -8.92
N LEU A 520 11.23 -8.03 -9.63
CA LEU A 520 12.29 -7.18 -10.20
C LEU A 520 13.09 -6.45 -9.11
N GLY A 521 12.47 -6.10 -7.96
CA GLY A 521 13.19 -5.57 -6.81
C GLY A 521 14.19 -6.56 -6.20
N VAL A 522 13.88 -7.87 -6.20
CA VAL A 522 14.79 -8.92 -5.69
C VAL A 522 16.08 -9.02 -6.51
N VAL A 523 16.05 -8.66 -7.80
CA VAL A 523 17.23 -8.61 -8.69
C VAL A 523 18.28 -7.62 -8.18
N PHE A 524 17.85 -6.53 -7.51
CA PHE A 524 18.75 -5.53 -6.92
C PHE A 524 19.04 -5.80 -5.44
N LEU A 525 18.07 -6.33 -4.68
CA LEU A 525 18.26 -6.73 -3.28
C LEU A 525 19.36 -7.79 -3.11
N THR A 526 19.47 -8.72 -4.06
CA THR A 526 20.41 -9.84 -3.97
C THR A 526 21.89 -9.40 -4.12
N PRO A 527 22.29 -8.65 -5.17
CA PRO A 527 23.64 -8.08 -5.24
C PRO A 527 23.86 -7.04 -4.13
N LEU A 528 22.91 -6.13 -3.85
CA LEU A 528 23.04 -5.17 -2.75
C LEU A 528 23.48 -5.84 -1.44
N ALA A 529 22.80 -6.93 -1.08
CA ALA A 529 23.09 -7.66 0.13
C ALA A 529 24.44 -8.40 0.08
N LEU A 530 24.84 -8.96 -1.07
CA LEU A 530 26.15 -9.61 -1.23
C LEU A 530 27.32 -8.63 -1.20
N LEU A 531 27.19 -7.48 -1.87
CA LEU A 531 28.20 -6.43 -1.88
C LEU A 531 28.38 -5.83 -0.48
N LEU A 532 27.31 -5.74 0.33
CA LEU A 532 27.39 -5.37 1.74
C LEU A 532 28.10 -6.42 2.61
N THR A 533 27.97 -7.71 2.31
CA THR A 533 28.71 -8.78 3.00
C THR A 533 30.20 -8.73 2.66
N ASP A 534 30.54 -8.64 1.37
CA ASP A 534 31.93 -8.55 0.90
C ASP A 534 32.63 -7.28 1.41
N LEU A 535 31.92 -6.14 1.45
CA LEU A 535 32.43 -4.89 2.03
C LEU A 535 32.69 -4.99 3.56
N ALA A 536 31.99 -5.88 4.28
CA ALA A 536 32.20 -6.12 5.71
C ALA A 536 33.30 -7.16 5.99
N ALA A 537 33.43 -8.17 5.12
CA ALA A 537 34.42 -9.23 5.21
C ALA A 537 34.72 -9.78 3.80
N PRO A 538 35.77 -9.29 3.12
CA PRO A 538 36.07 -9.65 1.74
C PRO A 538 36.25 -11.16 1.55
N SER A 539 35.61 -11.72 0.52
CA SER A 539 35.52 -13.17 0.33
C SER A 539 35.51 -13.54 -1.17
N PRO A 540 36.00 -14.73 -1.58
CA PRO A 540 35.99 -15.11 -2.99
C PRO A 540 34.58 -15.08 -3.58
N ALA A 541 34.42 -14.35 -4.69
CA ALA A 541 33.12 -14.11 -5.31
C ALA A 541 32.35 -15.39 -5.69
N GLY A 542 33.06 -16.47 -6.04
CA GLY A 542 32.49 -17.78 -6.31
C GLY A 542 31.83 -18.39 -5.07
N ASP A 543 32.54 -18.39 -3.94
CA ASP A 543 32.09 -18.96 -2.67
C ASP A 543 30.87 -18.20 -2.16
N LEU A 544 30.91 -16.87 -2.15
CA LEU A 544 29.78 -15.99 -1.82
C LEU A 544 28.53 -16.30 -2.68
N VAL A 545 28.71 -16.49 -3.99
CA VAL A 545 27.61 -16.80 -4.92
C VAL A 545 27.07 -18.21 -4.71
N GLN A 546 27.93 -19.20 -4.44
CA GLN A 546 27.55 -20.59 -4.18
C GLN A 546 26.81 -20.74 -2.85
N ASP A 547 27.35 -20.19 -1.76
CA ASP A 547 26.69 -20.13 -0.45
C ASP A 547 25.31 -19.48 -0.58
N ARG A 548 25.24 -18.37 -1.32
CA ARG A 548 23.98 -17.62 -1.49
C ARG A 548 22.95 -18.36 -2.32
N ALA A 549 23.37 -19.13 -3.32
CA ALA A 549 22.50 -19.98 -4.11
C ALA A 549 21.93 -21.13 -3.26
N LEU A 550 22.80 -21.91 -2.61
CA LEU A 550 22.42 -23.06 -1.79
C LEU A 550 21.52 -22.65 -0.61
N SER A 551 21.94 -21.65 0.17
CA SER A 551 21.15 -21.12 1.28
C SER A 551 19.79 -20.52 0.82
N SER A 552 19.72 -19.88 -0.35
CA SER A 552 18.46 -19.38 -0.88
C SER A 552 17.51 -20.52 -1.28
N LEU A 553 18.02 -21.63 -1.83
CA LEU A 553 17.20 -22.79 -2.15
C LEU A 553 16.66 -23.47 -0.89
N VAL A 554 17.52 -23.72 0.11
CA VAL A 554 17.15 -24.29 1.42
C VAL A 554 16.11 -23.42 2.12
N GLY A 555 16.36 -22.11 2.21
CA GLY A 555 15.45 -21.16 2.85
C GLY A 555 14.09 -21.03 2.15
N VAL A 556 14.07 -21.03 0.81
CA VAL A 556 12.81 -21.00 0.03
C VAL A 556 12.03 -22.32 0.19
N GLY A 557 12.70 -23.46 0.15
CA GLY A 557 12.08 -24.78 0.35
C GLY A 557 11.44 -24.92 1.73
N ILE A 558 12.20 -24.62 2.79
CA ILE A 558 11.70 -24.68 4.18
C ILE A 558 10.59 -23.65 4.40
N ALA A 559 10.66 -22.45 3.81
CA ALA A 559 9.55 -21.50 3.87
C ALA A 559 8.26 -21.99 3.20
N LEU A 560 8.36 -22.73 2.08
CA LEU A 560 7.19 -23.33 1.45
C LEU A 560 6.61 -24.47 2.29
N VAL A 561 7.46 -25.31 2.89
CA VAL A 561 7.01 -26.35 3.84
C VAL A 561 6.34 -25.71 5.06
N CYS A 562 6.94 -24.70 5.69
CA CYS A 562 6.33 -23.97 6.81
C CYS A 562 5.06 -23.20 6.40
N ALA A 563 4.88 -22.80 5.13
CA ALA A 563 3.63 -22.24 4.62
C ALA A 563 2.52 -23.29 4.41
N LEU A 564 2.88 -24.57 4.24
CA LEU A 564 1.96 -25.69 4.04
C LEU A 564 1.64 -26.46 5.34
N LEU A 565 2.54 -26.41 6.34
CA LEU A 565 2.32 -27.00 7.66
C LEU A 565 1.72 -26.00 8.66
N VAL A 566 2.19 -24.75 8.69
CA VAL A 566 1.62 -23.69 9.56
C VAL A 566 0.53 -22.93 8.80
N VAL A 567 -0.43 -23.69 8.27
CA VAL A 567 -1.61 -23.19 7.57
C VAL A 567 -2.48 -22.37 8.53
N HIS A 568 -3.15 -21.37 7.97
CA HIS A 568 -4.10 -20.53 8.68
C HIS A 568 -5.53 -21.00 8.36
N ASP A 569 -6.33 -21.31 9.38
CA ASP A 569 -7.81 -21.21 9.30
C ASP A 569 -8.28 -19.74 9.37
N ARG A 570 -7.34 -18.79 9.25
CA ARG A 570 -7.50 -17.42 9.74
C ARG A 570 -7.99 -16.45 8.69
N ALA A 571 -7.77 -16.66 7.40
CA ALA A 571 -8.51 -15.85 6.43
C ALA A 571 -9.99 -16.29 6.40
N ALA A 572 -10.28 -17.59 6.55
CA ALA A 572 -11.64 -18.08 6.79
C ALA A 572 -12.29 -17.47 8.06
N VAL A 573 -11.63 -17.52 9.21
CA VAL A 573 -12.13 -16.89 10.46
C VAL A 573 -12.22 -15.37 10.35
N ARG A 574 -11.30 -14.71 9.62
CA ARG A 574 -11.37 -13.26 9.35
C ARG A 574 -12.56 -12.93 8.46
N ALA A 575 -12.79 -13.67 7.39
CA ALA A 575 -13.93 -13.50 6.50
C ALA A 575 -15.26 -13.74 7.23
N ARG A 576 -15.38 -14.82 8.04
CA ARG A 576 -16.54 -15.05 8.93
C ARG A 576 -16.77 -13.87 9.89
N ARG A 577 -15.72 -13.31 10.51
CA ARG A 577 -15.81 -12.13 11.40
C ARG A 577 -16.15 -10.84 10.67
N ALA A 578 -15.56 -10.58 9.51
CA ALA A 578 -15.85 -9.39 8.70
C ALA A 578 -17.26 -9.44 8.11
N LEU A 579 -17.75 -10.64 7.75
CA LEU A 579 -19.12 -10.88 7.32
C LEU A 579 -20.12 -10.60 8.46
N ALA A 580 -19.83 -11.08 9.68
CA ALA A 580 -20.62 -10.76 10.86
C ALA A 580 -20.60 -9.26 11.19
N ALA A 581 -19.44 -8.59 11.08
CA ALA A 581 -19.34 -7.14 11.27
C ALA A 581 -20.11 -6.34 10.20
N CYS A 582 -20.04 -6.74 8.93
CA CYS A 582 -20.78 -6.14 7.84
C CYS A 582 -22.30 -6.34 7.99
N ARG A 583 -22.75 -7.50 8.48
CA ARG A 583 -24.15 -7.76 8.85
C ARG A 583 -24.59 -6.87 10.03
N ALA A 584 -23.77 -6.73 11.07
CA ALA A 584 -24.07 -5.88 12.22
C ALA A 584 -24.11 -4.37 11.87
N ALA A 585 -23.21 -3.90 11.01
CA ALA A 585 -23.23 -2.53 10.48
C ALA A 585 -24.46 -2.30 9.58
N SER A 586 -24.82 -3.27 8.73
CA SER A 586 -26.05 -3.21 7.92
C SER A 586 -27.30 -3.07 8.79
N GLY A 587 -27.40 -3.86 9.87
CA GLY A 587 -28.49 -3.78 10.85
C GLY A 587 -28.45 -2.58 11.81
N ARG A 588 -27.39 -1.75 11.77
CA ARG A 588 -27.39 -0.40 12.36
C ARG A 588 -27.81 0.64 11.34
N ALA A 589 -27.34 0.54 10.10
CA ALA A 589 -27.75 1.40 9.00
C ALA A 589 -29.27 1.32 8.71
N GLU A 590 -29.83 0.11 8.72
CA GLU A 590 -31.27 -0.10 8.54
C GLU A 590 -32.12 0.48 9.67
N ARG A 591 -31.61 0.49 10.92
CA ARG A 591 -32.28 1.14 12.04
C ARG A 591 -32.20 2.65 11.97
N ALA A 592 -31.01 3.21 11.67
CA ALA A 592 -30.86 4.64 11.45
C ALA A 592 -31.86 5.15 10.39
N LEU A 593 -31.98 4.44 9.25
CA LEU A 593 -32.93 4.74 8.17
C LEU A 593 -34.41 4.55 8.56
N ALA A 594 -34.73 3.67 9.52
CA ALA A 594 -36.11 3.42 9.96
C ALA A 594 -36.55 4.34 11.12
N GLU A 595 -35.60 4.82 11.91
CA GLU A 595 -35.78 5.80 12.99
C GLU A 595 -35.73 7.26 12.48
N ASP A 596 -35.55 7.44 11.16
CA ASP A 596 -35.21 8.71 10.46
C ASP A 596 -34.22 9.61 11.23
N SER A 597 -33.27 8.97 11.90
CA SER A 597 -32.34 9.63 12.81
C SER A 597 -31.19 10.25 12.00
N VAL A 598 -31.48 11.35 11.29
CA VAL A 598 -30.56 12.05 10.36
C VAL A 598 -29.19 12.36 11.02
N ALA A 599 -29.19 12.67 12.33
CA ALA A 599 -27.98 12.88 13.11
C ALA A 599 -27.06 11.65 13.20
N SER A 600 -27.61 10.43 13.13
CA SER A 600 -26.87 9.16 13.19
C SER A 600 -26.37 8.67 11.82
N PHE A 601 -26.99 9.12 10.71
CA PHE A 601 -26.69 8.65 9.36
C PHE A 601 -25.19 8.65 9.00
N PRO A 602 -24.39 9.70 9.31
CA PRO A 602 -22.99 9.76 8.88
C PRO A 602 -22.11 8.71 9.57
N ALA A 603 -22.37 8.43 10.86
CA ALA A 603 -21.65 7.40 11.59
C ALA A 603 -22.01 5.99 11.09
N ALA A 604 -23.28 5.76 10.77
CA ALA A 604 -23.73 4.52 10.15
C ALA A 604 -23.16 4.33 8.72
N GLN A 605 -23.05 5.41 7.93
CA GLN A 605 -22.39 5.40 6.62
C GLN A 605 -20.90 5.05 6.73
N GLU A 606 -20.15 5.72 7.63
CA GLU A 606 -18.72 5.44 7.81
C GLU A 606 -18.49 3.99 8.22
N GLU A 607 -19.20 3.51 9.25
CA GLU A 607 -18.99 2.17 9.78
C GLU A 607 -19.35 1.10 8.74
N LEU A 608 -20.44 1.28 7.99
CA LEU A 608 -20.84 0.36 6.93
C LEU A 608 -19.84 0.35 5.76
N ALA A 609 -19.34 1.52 5.35
CA ALA A 609 -18.32 1.63 4.31
C ALA A 609 -16.98 1.00 4.74
N ALA A 610 -16.58 1.18 6.00
CA ALA A 610 -15.42 0.52 6.57
C ALA A 610 -15.60 -1.01 6.66
N ALA A 611 -16.78 -1.48 7.07
CA ALA A 611 -17.09 -2.89 7.20
C ALA A 611 -17.14 -3.63 5.86
N VAL A 612 -17.71 -3.05 4.79
CA VAL A 612 -17.72 -3.67 3.46
C VAL A 612 -16.32 -3.70 2.81
N VAL A 613 -15.50 -2.68 3.05
CA VAL A 613 -14.08 -2.67 2.61
C VAL A 613 -13.26 -3.74 3.35
N GLU A 614 -13.45 -3.91 4.66
CA GLU A 614 -12.80 -4.98 5.44
C GLU A 614 -13.33 -6.38 5.05
N LEU A 615 -14.62 -6.53 4.73
CA LEU A 615 -15.20 -7.78 4.21
C LEU A 615 -14.53 -8.22 2.90
N ARG A 616 -14.49 -7.32 1.90
CA ARG A 616 -13.84 -7.59 0.61
C ARG A 616 -12.35 -7.91 0.79
N ALA A 617 -11.64 -7.18 1.64
CA ALA A 617 -10.23 -7.43 1.94
C ALA A 617 -9.98 -8.77 2.68
N ALA A 618 -10.95 -9.25 3.45
CA ALA A 618 -10.90 -10.56 4.09
C ALA A 618 -11.27 -11.71 3.11
N ASP A 619 -12.20 -11.49 2.19
CA ASP A 619 -12.55 -12.42 1.11
C ASP A 619 -11.39 -12.63 0.12
N ASP A 620 -10.81 -11.53 -0.38
CA ASP A 620 -9.64 -11.56 -1.27
C ASP A 620 -8.42 -12.23 -0.58
N ALA A 621 -8.36 -12.18 0.77
CA ALA A 621 -7.38 -12.93 1.54
C ALA A 621 -7.73 -14.44 1.58
N ALA A 622 -8.98 -14.81 1.87
CA ALA A 622 -9.43 -16.21 1.94
C ALA A 622 -9.33 -16.95 0.60
N ALA A 623 -9.67 -16.29 -0.52
CA ALA A 623 -9.50 -16.84 -1.87
C ALA A 623 -8.03 -17.15 -2.25
N GLY A 624 -7.07 -16.62 -1.48
CA GLY A 624 -5.64 -16.87 -1.61
C GLY A 624 -5.10 -18.06 -0.80
N GLU A 625 -5.90 -18.68 0.07
CA GLU A 625 -5.53 -19.89 0.81
C GLU A 625 -5.80 -21.16 -0.03
N LEU A 626 -5.25 -22.31 0.38
CA LEU A 626 -5.43 -23.60 -0.33
C LEU A 626 -6.71 -24.33 0.08
N TRP A 627 -7.14 -24.11 1.31
CA TRP A 627 -8.41 -24.57 1.84
C TRP A 627 -9.44 -23.46 1.61
N PRO A 628 -10.55 -23.72 0.90
CA PRO A 628 -11.61 -22.74 0.78
C PRO A 628 -12.21 -22.52 2.16
N ALA A 629 -12.45 -21.26 2.53
CA ALA A 629 -13.29 -20.96 3.66
C ALA A 629 -14.67 -21.56 3.41
N GLU A 630 -15.19 -22.34 4.36
CA GLU A 630 -16.59 -22.79 4.40
C GLU A 630 -17.49 -21.58 4.69
N ILE A 631 -17.68 -20.77 3.65
CA ILE A 631 -18.56 -19.60 3.58
C ILE A 631 -19.11 -19.65 2.15
N ASP A 632 -20.43 -19.60 1.99
CA ASP A 632 -21.01 -19.56 0.65
C ASP A 632 -20.59 -18.23 -0.04
N PRO A 633 -19.95 -18.27 -1.22
CA PRO A 633 -19.60 -17.05 -1.95
C PRO A 633 -20.83 -16.21 -2.32
N THR A 634 -22.03 -16.81 -2.40
CA THR A 634 -23.29 -16.08 -2.57
C THR A 634 -23.69 -15.32 -1.31
N GLU A 635 -23.49 -15.87 -0.10
CA GLU A 635 -23.71 -15.15 1.17
C GLU A 635 -22.82 -13.90 1.28
N LEU A 636 -21.56 -14.03 0.86
CA LEU A 636 -20.58 -12.94 0.93
C LEU A 636 -20.89 -11.86 -0.11
N ALA A 637 -21.18 -12.25 -1.36
CA ALA A 637 -21.62 -11.33 -2.40
C ALA A 637 -22.97 -10.66 -2.09
N ALA A 638 -23.89 -11.35 -1.42
CA ALA A 638 -25.16 -10.80 -0.96
C ALA A 638 -24.97 -9.77 0.16
N ALA A 639 -24.06 -10.03 1.12
CA ALA A 639 -23.72 -9.06 2.16
C ALA A 639 -23.02 -7.81 1.58
N GLU A 640 -22.06 -8.00 0.66
CA GLU A 640 -21.41 -6.90 -0.07
C GLU A 640 -22.44 -6.06 -0.86
N ARG A 641 -23.35 -6.71 -1.59
CA ARG A 641 -24.44 -6.03 -2.33
C ARG A 641 -25.40 -5.29 -1.39
N ARG A 642 -25.81 -5.89 -0.27
CA ARG A 642 -26.70 -5.24 0.73
C ARG A 642 -26.05 -3.99 1.32
N ALA A 643 -24.77 -4.06 1.69
CA ALA A 643 -24.04 -2.91 2.24
C ALA A 643 -23.99 -1.73 1.24
N TYR A 644 -23.65 -1.96 -0.03
CA TYR A 644 -23.66 -0.88 -1.03
C TYR A 644 -25.07 -0.33 -1.31
N LEU A 645 -26.11 -1.18 -1.33
CA LEU A 645 -27.51 -0.73 -1.49
C LEU A 645 -27.99 0.13 -0.30
N LEU A 646 -27.55 -0.16 0.92
CA LEU A 646 -27.86 0.67 2.10
C LEU A 646 -27.12 2.02 2.07
N LEU A 647 -25.85 2.03 1.66
CA LEU A 647 -25.12 3.28 1.40
C LEU A 647 -25.81 4.16 0.34
N GLU A 648 -26.43 3.55 -0.67
CA GLU A 648 -27.26 4.26 -1.66
C GLU A 648 -28.60 4.74 -1.12
N ARG A 649 -29.20 4.06 -0.13
CA ARG A 649 -30.45 4.52 0.51
C ARG A 649 -30.23 5.80 1.30
N PHE A 650 -29.17 5.88 2.10
CA PHE A 650 -28.77 7.14 2.77
C PHE A 650 -28.46 8.30 1.80
N ALA A 651 -28.37 8.05 0.50
CA ALA A 651 -28.21 9.10 -0.51
C ALA A 651 -29.54 9.73 -0.92
N ARG A 652 -30.67 9.04 -0.74
CA ARG A 652 -32.00 9.51 -1.15
C ARG A 652 -32.60 10.40 -0.03
N PRO A 653 -33.23 11.54 -0.36
CA PRO A 653 -34.25 12.08 0.54
C PRO A 653 -35.42 11.07 0.64
N GLY A 654 -36.12 11.10 1.77
CA GLY A 654 -37.40 10.41 1.96
C GLY A 654 -38.55 11.08 1.21
#